data_AF-K1Q6T7-F1
#
_entry.id   AF-K1Q6T7-F1
#
_cell.length_a   1.000
_cell.length_b   1.000
_cell.length_c   1.000
_cell.angle_alpha   90.00
_cell.angle_beta   90.00
_cell.angle_gamma   90.00
#
_symmetry.space_group_name_H-M   'P 1'
#
loop_
_entity.id
_entity.type
_entity.pdbx_description
1 polymer ?
#
loop_
_entity_poly.entity_id
_entity_poly.type
_entity_poly.pdbx_seq_one_letter_code
_entity_poly.pdbx_strand_id
1 'polypeptide(L)'
;MDKAWSCLAAYKPPSQDDDLPSVQGCCNDSESSVVLELFPGSVCVFLLSELCGLTAMIQLLCPETYLAALAKTQGQKMQSKILTGNLTFKSLRPPDLSNCSKGELCEYFENSYDLNESLFTSLNDDSVFYKCPDRLRLPLIFYFCHTAVVYVNKLMLAGLIKERVNLEFETMFETGVDEMSWDDTENYRMGGSYKWPSLSSVVEYRRNVRNLVLKVIHDTPLDLPVTMESPWWAILMGIEHERIHLETSSVLIRQLPVEMVTKPKGWVYAPFKCGGRVEENPLISVETQDVTFGKPKDFPSYGWDNEYGEFSTRVPAFEASKFMITNGEYLEFVESGGYEDEKFWTEEGWKWKVYRQSKHPVFWVCNHSCKGGCGADLSKYSPCHFPNSGTNGVINGSLTNGHSREVINGGEKRTYMYRAMFDVLPLPADWPAEVNYHQARAFCAWKGFGFRLLTEAERNVIKGKKLETTQGIDGDIIYQKKPKANINLHYGSSTPVNMYPANELGYHDVFGNAWEWAEDHFNGLNGYSSHWYYDDFSSPCFDGRHNLILGGSWVSTGDEASKFARFAFRRHFIQHAGFRIARSLQLADKINVPARMVKDEVFVLGVGVEEKEIPDADEVEYKWVPTTNYHYSYDTEDSLYGIIELEFGFRDTFPHNVAQHCLSLQKKYQCGSKSALWLGSGAGRGPLELTNVFQNVLGVDYAARFIDAAQKLKNGKALSYKAGNGEQKTAVMSGDYQPDRAIFKQLTWIPNEICDHDMTIVTFMDRTMNAKAWLARLWEVTVKSGLVVIVSETKEWNKDNLAQYFGNNLLFKEAQDLKYTSKKGEETLQITAWARK
;
A
#
# COMPACT_ATOMS: atom_id res chain seq x y z
N MET A 1 27.27 -34.35 21.26
CA MET A 1 26.73 -35.33 20.30
C MET A 1 27.58 -36.60 20.19
N ASP A 2 28.81 -36.67 20.75
CA ASP A 2 29.67 -37.87 20.68
C ASP A 2 29.66 -38.81 21.91
N LYS A 3 28.56 -38.86 22.66
CA LYS A 3 28.36 -39.87 23.73
C LYS A 3 27.02 -40.62 23.64
N ALA A 4 26.24 -40.37 22.58
CA ALA A 4 24.94 -41.01 22.37
C ALA A 4 24.97 -42.19 21.38
N TRP A 5 26.12 -42.48 20.76
CA TRP A 5 26.26 -43.48 19.70
C TRP A 5 26.89 -44.81 20.14
N SER A 6 27.20 -45.02 21.43
CA SER A 6 27.88 -46.23 21.92
C SER A 6 26.97 -47.25 22.63
N CYS A 7 25.65 -47.07 22.64
CA CYS A 7 24.73 -48.02 23.31
C CYS A 7 23.78 -48.77 22.37
N LEU A 8 23.89 -48.60 21.05
CA LEU A 8 23.02 -49.25 20.05
C LEU A 8 23.59 -50.53 19.44
N ALA A 9 24.59 -51.13 20.06
CA ALA A 9 25.25 -52.33 19.55
C ALA A 9 25.47 -53.39 20.65
N ALA A 10 24.39 -53.95 21.19
CA ALA A 10 24.32 -55.32 21.72
C ALA A 10 23.00 -55.54 22.46
N TYR A 11 21.95 -56.04 21.78
CA TYR A 11 20.98 -56.92 22.45
C TYR A 11 20.17 -57.74 21.44
N LYS A 12 20.20 -59.07 21.60
CA LYS A 12 19.32 -60.07 20.97
C LYS A 12 18.27 -60.48 22.01
N PRO A 13 17.02 -60.83 21.63
CA PRO A 13 16.01 -61.21 22.59
C PRO A 13 16.12 -62.71 22.96
N PRO A 14 15.74 -63.07 24.19
CA PRO A 14 14.99 -64.31 24.38
C PRO A 14 13.79 -64.17 25.34
N SER A 15 13.07 -65.28 25.41
CA SER A 15 11.66 -65.55 25.73
C SER A 15 11.23 -65.60 27.20
N GLN A 16 9.91 -65.43 27.35
CA GLN A 16 8.92 -65.91 28.36
C GLN A 16 9.36 -66.63 29.64
N ASP A 17 8.59 -66.27 30.69
CA ASP A 17 8.24 -66.98 31.93
C ASP A 17 8.83 -66.48 33.26
N ASP A 18 7.88 -66.40 34.21
CA ASP A 18 7.93 -66.45 35.67
C ASP A 18 8.20 -65.19 36.55
N ASP A 19 7.12 -64.89 37.29
CA ASP A 19 7.00 -64.60 38.72
C ASP A 19 7.64 -63.35 39.37
N LEU A 20 6.74 -62.48 39.83
CA LEU A 20 6.95 -61.51 40.92
C LEU A 20 6.56 -62.13 42.27
N PRO A 21 7.29 -61.79 43.35
CA PRO A 21 6.69 -61.68 44.67
C PRO A 21 6.85 -60.28 45.30
N SER A 22 5.68 -59.74 45.65
CA SER A 22 5.27 -59.12 46.93
C SER A 22 6.18 -58.15 47.72
N VAL A 23 5.54 -57.06 48.19
CA VAL A 23 5.29 -56.68 49.60
C VAL A 23 5.21 -55.14 49.66
N GLN A 24 4.02 -54.53 49.72
CA GLN A 24 3.21 -54.20 50.91
C GLN A 24 3.79 -53.01 51.72
N GLY A 25 2.99 -51.95 51.93
CA GLY A 25 3.27 -50.99 52.99
C GLY A 25 2.63 -49.60 52.93
N CYS A 26 1.35 -49.56 53.34
CA CYS A 26 0.77 -48.53 54.23
C CYS A 26 0.31 -47.15 53.71
N CYS A 27 -1.03 -47.00 53.76
CA CYS A 27 -1.81 -45.93 54.40
C CYS A 27 -1.86 -44.55 53.70
N ASN A 28 -2.98 -43.83 53.63
CA ASN A 28 -4.41 -44.08 53.84
C ASN A 28 -5.10 -42.73 53.50
N ASP A 29 -6.38 -42.79 53.12
CA ASP A 29 -7.41 -41.74 53.21
C ASP A 29 -7.31 -40.55 52.22
N SER A 30 -8.37 -40.02 51.64
CA SER A 30 -9.77 -40.42 51.51
C SER A 30 -10.46 -39.47 50.51
N GLU A 31 -11.34 -40.05 49.69
CA GLU A 31 -12.59 -39.44 49.18
C GLU A 31 -12.58 -38.11 48.41
N SER A 32 -12.88 -38.17 47.11
CA SER A 32 -14.20 -37.74 46.61
C SER A 32 -14.47 -38.31 45.21
N SER A 33 -15.68 -38.81 45.04
CA SER A 33 -16.22 -39.56 43.93
C SER A 33 -16.70 -38.68 42.77
N VAL A 34 -16.38 -39.08 41.53
CA VAL A 34 -17.24 -38.84 40.36
C VAL A 34 -17.30 -40.14 39.57
N VAL A 35 -18.50 -40.71 39.52
CA VAL A 35 -18.88 -41.87 38.70
C VAL A 35 -19.19 -41.33 37.29
N LEU A 36 -18.48 -41.84 36.28
CA LEU A 36 -18.88 -41.72 34.87
C LEU A 36 -19.24 -43.12 34.37
N GLU A 37 -20.52 -43.29 34.07
CA GLU A 37 -21.08 -44.50 33.46
C GLU A 37 -20.50 -44.72 32.05
N LEU A 38 -20.14 -45.99 31.80
CA LEU A 38 -19.67 -46.52 30.53
C LEU A 38 -20.85 -47.00 29.67
N PHE A 39 -20.83 -46.68 28.37
CA PHE A 39 -21.43 -47.52 27.32
C PHE A 39 -20.45 -47.62 26.12
N PRO A 40 -20.48 -48.73 25.35
CA PRO A 40 -19.29 -49.46 24.93
C PRO A 40 -19.07 -49.46 23.41
N GLY A 41 -17.81 -49.58 23.00
CA GLY A 41 -17.41 -49.72 21.60
C GLY A 41 -15.90 -49.68 21.41
N SER A 42 -15.20 -50.67 21.98
CA SER A 42 -13.75 -50.90 21.89
C SER A 42 -13.28 -50.98 20.42
N VAL A 43 -12.08 -50.52 20.07
CA VAL A 43 -10.85 -51.33 20.23
C VAL A 43 -9.71 -50.55 20.89
N CYS A 44 -9.10 -51.24 21.85
CA CYS A 44 -8.06 -50.84 22.78
C CYS A 44 -6.70 -50.47 22.17
N VAL A 45 -6.11 -49.43 22.76
CA VAL A 45 -4.67 -49.18 22.87
C VAL A 45 -4.26 -49.57 24.29
N PHE A 46 -3.33 -50.52 24.44
CA PHE A 46 -2.51 -50.80 25.63
C PHE A 46 -1.25 -51.49 25.07
N LEU A 47 0.00 -51.21 25.43
CA LEU A 47 0.61 -50.61 26.61
C LEU A 47 2.07 -50.31 26.22
N LEU A 48 2.68 -49.25 26.74
CA LEU A 48 3.86 -49.40 27.61
C LEU A 48 4.31 -48.05 28.18
N SER A 49 4.28 -48.06 29.50
CA SER A 49 4.71 -47.09 30.49
C SER A 49 6.23 -47.04 30.60
N GLU A 50 6.85 -45.96 30.13
CA GLU A 50 8.19 -45.51 30.57
C GLU A 50 8.26 -43.98 30.47
N LEU A 51 7.35 -43.26 31.14
CA LEU A 51 7.36 -41.79 31.19
C LEU A 51 6.90 -41.26 32.56
N CYS A 52 7.28 -41.93 33.65
CA CYS A 52 7.22 -41.36 35.00
C CYS A 52 8.65 -41.19 35.55
N GLY A 53 9.39 -40.29 34.93
CA GLY A 53 10.74 -39.90 35.34
C GLY A 53 11.16 -38.51 34.86
N LEU A 54 10.43 -37.90 33.91
CA LEU A 54 10.74 -36.56 33.39
C LEU A 54 9.78 -35.45 33.85
N THR A 55 8.66 -35.79 34.48
CA THR A 55 7.68 -34.77 34.95
C THR A 55 8.14 -34.05 36.23
N ALA A 56 9.08 -34.61 36.99
CA ALA A 56 9.65 -33.96 38.17
C ALA A 56 10.93 -33.12 37.88
N MET A 57 11.50 -33.19 36.67
CA MET A 57 12.62 -32.33 36.24
C MET A 57 12.19 -31.11 35.40
N ILE A 58 10.90 -30.98 35.07
CA ILE A 58 10.37 -29.84 34.31
C ILE A 58 9.88 -28.71 35.24
N GLN A 59 9.85 -28.92 36.55
CA GLN A 59 9.56 -27.88 37.55
C GLN A 59 10.76 -27.02 37.97
N LEU A 60 11.94 -27.21 37.35
CA LEU A 60 13.14 -26.40 37.58
C LEU A 60 13.58 -25.58 36.36
N LEU A 61 12.84 -25.63 35.26
CA LEU A 61 13.05 -24.74 34.12
C LEU A 61 12.18 -23.49 34.32
N CYS A 62 12.83 -22.34 34.48
CA CYS A 62 12.20 -21.02 34.54
C CYS A 62 11.07 -20.93 33.49
N PRO A 63 9.86 -20.42 33.81
CA PRO A 63 8.76 -20.32 32.84
C PRO A 63 9.16 -19.68 31.51
N GLU A 64 10.12 -18.75 31.55
CA GLU A 64 10.73 -18.11 30.40
C GLU A 64 11.45 -19.10 29.44
N THR A 65 12.12 -20.14 29.95
CA THR A 65 12.86 -21.10 29.10
C THR A 65 11.94 -22.09 28.39
N TYR A 66 10.83 -22.49 29.01
CA TYR A 66 9.80 -23.33 28.38
C TYR A 66 9.02 -22.57 27.30
N LEU A 67 8.63 -21.33 27.58
CA LEU A 67 7.95 -20.46 26.61
C LEU A 67 8.87 -20.09 25.43
N ALA A 68 10.16 -19.84 25.69
CA ALA A 68 11.16 -19.64 24.64
C ALA A 68 11.34 -20.90 23.76
N ALA A 69 11.27 -22.10 24.35
CA ALA A 69 11.33 -23.35 23.58
C ALA A 69 10.10 -23.55 22.69
N LEU A 70 8.89 -23.24 23.19
CA LEU A 70 7.66 -23.31 22.40
C LEU A 70 7.65 -22.30 21.24
N ALA A 71 8.03 -21.04 21.50
CA ALA A 71 8.14 -20.00 20.47
C ALA A 71 9.17 -20.38 19.39
N LYS A 72 10.31 -20.95 19.79
CA LYS A 72 11.33 -21.48 18.86
C LYS A 72 10.77 -22.62 17.99
N THR A 73 9.94 -23.48 18.57
CA THR A 73 9.33 -24.61 17.85
C THR A 73 8.23 -24.13 16.88
N GLN A 74 7.47 -23.10 17.25
CA GLN A 74 6.46 -22.48 16.38
C GLN A 74 7.07 -21.72 15.20
N GLY A 75 8.07 -20.87 15.43
CA GLY A 75 8.76 -20.15 14.35
C GLY A 75 9.42 -21.10 13.34
N GLN A 76 10.01 -22.21 13.81
CA GLN A 76 10.54 -23.26 12.91
C GLN A 76 9.44 -23.96 12.10
N LYS A 77 8.26 -24.18 12.67
CA LYS A 77 7.10 -24.72 11.94
C LYS A 77 6.62 -23.75 10.87
N MET A 78 6.50 -22.45 11.18
CA MET A 78 6.06 -21.45 10.21
C MET A 78 7.05 -21.32 9.05
N GLN A 79 8.36 -21.30 9.34
CA GLN A 79 9.43 -21.32 8.32
C GLN A 79 9.26 -22.48 7.33
N SER A 80 9.08 -23.71 7.83
CA SER A 80 8.87 -24.88 6.94
C SER A 80 7.58 -24.83 6.13
N LYS A 81 6.63 -23.98 6.54
CA LYS A 81 5.29 -23.91 5.94
C LYS A 81 5.18 -22.87 4.85
N ILE A 82 5.80 -21.69 5.02
CA ILE A 82 5.55 -20.54 4.13
C ILE A 82 6.73 -20.16 3.24
N LEU A 83 7.98 -20.50 3.63
CA LEU A 83 9.15 -20.12 2.84
C LEU A 83 9.16 -20.91 1.52
N THR A 84 9.33 -20.17 0.42
CA THR A 84 9.59 -20.71 -0.92
C THR A 84 11.07 -20.67 -1.27
N GLY A 85 11.87 -19.91 -0.51
CA GLY A 85 13.33 -19.85 -0.61
C GLY A 85 14.00 -19.78 0.77
N ASN A 86 14.87 -18.79 0.98
CA ASN A 86 15.70 -18.71 2.18
C ASN A 86 15.12 -17.78 3.23
N LEU A 87 15.39 -18.07 4.51
CA LEU A 87 15.17 -17.12 5.59
C LEU A 87 16.26 -16.05 5.56
N THR A 88 15.91 -14.78 5.38
CA THR A 88 16.83 -13.65 5.41
C THR A 88 16.18 -12.37 5.95
N PHE A 89 16.96 -11.58 6.67
CA PHE A 89 16.63 -10.19 7.05
C PHE A 89 17.71 -9.22 6.56
N LYS A 90 18.48 -9.64 5.55
CA LYS A 90 19.54 -8.84 4.93
C LYS A 90 19.12 -8.46 3.53
N SER A 91 18.94 -7.17 3.29
CA SER A 91 18.70 -6.67 1.94
C SER A 91 19.97 -6.62 1.10
N LEU A 92 19.84 -7.00 -0.17
CA LEU A 92 20.83 -6.74 -1.20
C LEU A 92 20.67 -5.30 -1.73
N ARG A 93 21.74 -4.79 -2.34
CA ARG A 93 21.73 -3.52 -3.06
C ARG A 93 21.07 -3.73 -4.43
N PRO A 94 20.36 -2.73 -4.96
CA PRO A 94 19.83 -2.81 -6.32
C PRO A 94 20.96 -2.97 -7.35
N PRO A 95 20.70 -3.63 -8.48
CA PRO A 95 21.64 -3.71 -9.60
C PRO A 95 21.81 -2.36 -10.30
N ASP A 96 22.95 -2.16 -10.96
CA ASP A 96 23.18 -1.03 -11.88
C ASP A 96 22.58 -1.37 -13.25
N LEU A 97 21.48 -0.72 -13.61
CA LEU A 97 20.72 -1.05 -14.81
C LEU A 97 21.44 -0.71 -16.12
N SER A 98 22.59 -0.03 -16.06
CA SER A 98 23.44 0.21 -17.23
C SER A 98 24.33 -0.98 -17.60
N ASN A 99 24.64 -1.87 -16.66
CA ASN A 99 25.62 -2.94 -16.85
C ASN A 99 25.32 -4.26 -16.12
N CYS A 100 24.15 -4.39 -15.48
CA CYS A 100 23.80 -5.56 -14.70
C CYS A 100 23.74 -6.85 -15.54
N SER A 101 23.99 -7.96 -14.87
CA SER A 101 23.80 -9.32 -15.39
C SER A 101 22.44 -9.91 -14.99
N LYS A 102 21.99 -10.93 -15.72
CA LYS A 102 20.84 -11.74 -15.33
C LYS A 102 21.01 -12.40 -13.95
N GLY A 103 22.25 -12.73 -13.57
CA GLY A 103 22.56 -13.31 -12.26
C GLY A 103 22.27 -12.33 -11.14
N GLU A 104 22.73 -11.07 -11.27
CA GLU A 104 22.45 -10.02 -10.29
C GLU A 104 20.94 -9.71 -10.19
N LEU A 105 20.23 -9.67 -11.32
CA LEU A 105 18.78 -9.49 -11.33
C LEU A 105 18.04 -10.65 -10.65
N CYS A 106 18.51 -11.89 -10.86
CA CYS A 106 17.97 -13.08 -10.21
C CYS A 106 18.19 -13.05 -8.69
N GLU A 107 19.42 -12.76 -8.24
CA GLU A 107 19.75 -12.66 -6.81
C GLU A 107 18.94 -11.55 -6.14
N TYR A 108 18.75 -10.43 -6.82
CA TYR A 108 17.97 -9.31 -6.30
C TYR A 108 16.47 -9.65 -6.18
N PHE A 109 15.90 -10.32 -7.18
CA PHE A 109 14.54 -10.86 -7.13
C PHE A 109 14.35 -11.83 -5.97
N GLU A 110 15.21 -12.86 -5.88
CA GLU A 110 15.10 -13.87 -4.83
C GLU A 110 15.25 -13.25 -3.44
N ASN A 111 16.16 -12.28 -3.28
CA ASN A 111 16.32 -11.57 -2.02
C ASN A 111 15.06 -10.79 -1.62
N SER A 112 14.41 -10.08 -2.54
CA SER A 112 13.16 -9.37 -2.25
C SER A 112 12.05 -10.33 -1.83
N TYR A 113 11.91 -11.43 -2.57
CA TYR A 113 10.91 -12.46 -2.29
C TYR A 113 11.14 -13.12 -0.92
N ASP A 114 12.40 -13.48 -0.65
CA ASP A 114 12.83 -14.11 0.61
C ASP A 114 12.67 -13.16 1.81
N LEU A 115 12.97 -11.86 1.65
CA LEU A 115 12.79 -10.85 2.71
C LEU A 115 11.33 -10.75 3.14
N ASN A 116 10.41 -10.64 2.16
CA ASN A 116 8.99 -10.52 2.44
C ASN A 116 8.48 -11.78 3.17
N GLU A 117 8.75 -12.97 2.63
CA GLU A 117 8.31 -14.22 3.29
C GLU A 117 8.92 -14.38 4.68
N SER A 118 10.18 -14.00 4.86
CA SER A 118 10.89 -14.05 6.15
C SER A 118 10.19 -13.22 7.22
N LEU A 119 9.66 -12.05 6.88
CA LEU A 119 8.89 -11.22 7.81
C LEU A 119 7.64 -11.95 8.32
N PHE A 120 6.90 -12.63 7.44
CA PHE A 120 5.69 -13.38 7.81
C PHE A 120 5.98 -14.65 8.64
N THR A 121 7.23 -15.14 8.68
CA THR A 121 7.60 -16.25 9.58
C THR A 121 7.50 -15.90 11.06
N SER A 122 7.36 -14.61 11.38
CA SER A 122 7.15 -14.10 12.74
C SER A 122 5.73 -14.32 13.28
N LEU A 123 4.76 -14.68 12.43
CA LEU A 123 3.39 -14.94 12.87
C LEU A 123 3.29 -16.29 13.58
N ASN A 124 2.60 -16.33 14.73
CA ASN A 124 2.58 -17.51 15.59
C ASN A 124 1.79 -18.70 15.02
N ASP A 125 0.74 -18.43 14.23
CA ASP A 125 -0.09 -19.46 13.58
C ASP A 125 -0.87 -18.92 12.36
N ASP A 126 -1.47 -19.84 11.59
CA ASP A 126 -2.23 -19.54 10.37
C ASP A 126 -3.36 -18.54 10.57
N SER A 127 -4.04 -18.56 11.72
CA SER A 127 -5.21 -17.71 11.94
C SER A 127 -4.85 -16.23 11.95
N VAL A 128 -3.58 -15.90 12.22
CA VAL A 128 -3.05 -14.54 12.24
C VAL A 128 -3.01 -13.94 10.84
N PHE A 129 -2.79 -14.75 9.79
CA PHE A 129 -2.84 -14.28 8.39
C PHE A 129 -4.22 -13.71 8.02
N TYR A 130 -5.29 -14.17 8.65
CA TYR A 130 -6.64 -13.70 8.35
C TYR A 130 -7.09 -12.57 9.27
N LYS A 131 -6.20 -12.02 10.11
CA LYS A 131 -6.48 -10.84 10.93
C LYS A 131 -6.31 -9.57 10.11
N CYS A 132 -7.17 -8.60 10.41
CA CYS A 132 -7.14 -7.23 9.89
C CYS A 132 -6.61 -6.28 11.00
N PRO A 133 -5.31 -5.92 10.99
CA PRO A 133 -4.71 -5.10 12.04
C PRO A 133 -5.24 -3.66 12.06
N ASP A 134 -5.58 -3.13 10.89
CA ASP A 134 -6.20 -1.81 10.73
C ASP A 134 -7.48 -1.95 9.89
N ARG A 135 -8.57 -1.32 10.34
CA ARG A 135 -9.90 -1.39 9.70
C ARG A 135 -9.89 -0.83 8.28
N LEU A 136 -8.94 0.05 7.97
CA LEU A 136 -8.80 0.66 6.65
C LEU A 136 -8.00 -0.22 5.68
N ARG A 137 -7.52 -1.38 6.16
CA ARG A 137 -6.61 -2.30 5.47
C ARG A 137 -7.20 -3.70 5.38
N LEU A 138 -6.73 -4.48 4.39
CA LEU A 138 -7.11 -5.88 4.23
C LEU A 138 -6.42 -6.81 5.26
N PRO A 139 -6.82 -8.09 5.35
CA PRO A 139 -6.12 -9.05 6.19
C PRO A 139 -4.70 -9.36 5.71
N LEU A 140 -3.82 -9.84 6.60
CA LEU A 140 -2.41 -10.12 6.29
C LEU A 140 -2.19 -11.12 5.14
N ILE A 141 -3.12 -12.05 4.90
CA ILE A 141 -3.08 -13.01 3.78
C ILE A 141 -3.11 -12.29 2.42
N PHE A 142 -3.75 -11.12 2.36
CA PHE A 142 -3.73 -10.28 1.17
C PHE A 142 -2.31 -9.81 0.88
N TYR A 143 -1.65 -9.16 1.84
CA TYR A 143 -0.30 -8.63 1.64
C TYR A 143 0.73 -9.74 1.34
N PHE A 144 0.50 -10.93 1.90
CA PHE A 144 1.33 -12.09 1.60
C PHE A 144 1.13 -12.61 0.16
N CYS A 145 -0.07 -12.57 -0.42
CA CYS A 145 -0.32 -13.10 -1.78
C CYS A 145 -0.17 -12.03 -2.87
N HIS A 146 -0.62 -10.81 -2.59
CA HIS A 146 -0.74 -9.69 -3.53
C HIS A 146 0.55 -9.42 -4.30
N THR A 147 1.71 -9.44 -3.63
CA THR A 147 2.99 -9.14 -4.31
C THR A 147 3.29 -10.13 -5.44
N ALA A 148 2.97 -11.42 -5.26
CA ALA A 148 3.11 -12.44 -6.29
C ALA A 148 2.15 -12.21 -7.48
N VAL A 149 0.92 -11.76 -7.19
CA VAL A 149 -0.06 -11.40 -8.23
C VAL A 149 0.43 -10.21 -9.08
N VAL A 150 1.09 -9.22 -8.45
CA VAL A 150 1.66 -8.08 -9.18
C VAL A 150 2.66 -8.55 -10.24
N TYR A 151 3.57 -9.48 -9.92
CA TYR A 151 4.48 -10.04 -10.95
C TYR A 151 3.72 -10.60 -12.14
N VAL A 152 2.73 -11.48 -11.91
CA VAL A 152 1.99 -12.10 -13.03
C VAL A 152 1.27 -11.04 -13.86
N ASN A 153 0.58 -10.10 -13.22
CA ASN A 153 -0.13 -9.04 -13.92
C ASN A 153 0.82 -8.15 -14.74
N LYS A 154 1.96 -7.72 -14.19
CA LYS A 154 2.91 -6.86 -14.91
C LYS A 154 3.65 -7.62 -16.02
N LEU A 155 3.98 -8.89 -15.81
CA LEU A 155 4.60 -9.74 -16.84
C LEU A 155 3.65 -10.03 -18.02
N MET A 156 2.35 -10.23 -17.75
CA MET A 156 1.31 -10.33 -18.79
C MET A 156 1.25 -9.05 -19.63
N LEU A 157 1.20 -7.88 -18.97
CA LEU A 157 1.18 -6.58 -19.67
C LEU A 157 2.46 -6.32 -20.47
N ALA A 158 3.62 -6.76 -19.96
CA ALA A 158 4.90 -6.67 -20.67
C ALA A 158 5.03 -7.64 -21.84
N GLY A 159 4.11 -8.60 -21.99
CA GLY A 159 4.18 -9.66 -23.00
C GLY A 159 5.29 -10.68 -22.74
N LEU A 160 5.85 -10.70 -21.53
CA LEU A 160 6.87 -11.67 -21.10
C LEU A 160 6.28 -13.05 -20.79
N ILE A 161 4.98 -13.09 -20.49
CA ILE A 161 4.19 -14.33 -20.36
C ILE A 161 2.88 -14.19 -21.15
N LYS A 162 2.28 -15.34 -21.48
CA LYS A 162 1.04 -15.41 -22.27
C LYS A 162 -0.12 -16.07 -21.52
N GLU A 163 0.19 -16.75 -20.44
CA GLU A 163 -0.76 -17.51 -19.63
C GLU A 163 -0.61 -17.08 -18.19
N ARG A 164 -1.77 -16.97 -17.54
CA ARG A 164 -1.90 -16.69 -16.11
C ARG A 164 -1.56 -17.92 -15.29
N VAL A 165 -1.15 -17.72 -14.04
CA VAL A 165 -0.86 -18.82 -13.12
C VAL A 165 -2.15 -19.30 -12.46
N ASN A 166 -2.96 -18.36 -11.97
CA ASN A 166 -4.28 -18.61 -11.39
C ASN A 166 -5.11 -17.33 -11.47
N LEU A 167 -6.01 -17.26 -12.45
CA LEU A 167 -6.85 -16.07 -12.68
C LEU A 167 -7.71 -15.72 -11.45
N GLU A 168 -8.22 -16.69 -10.70
CA GLU A 168 -9.05 -16.43 -9.51
C GLU A 168 -8.23 -15.68 -8.44
N PHE A 169 -7.00 -16.11 -8.18
CA PHE A 169 -6.12 -15.43 -7.22
C PHE A 169 -5.69 -14.07 -7.78
N GLU A 170 -5.34 -14.03 -9.07
CA GLU A 170 -4.92 -12.79 -9.72
C GLU A 170 -6.04 -11.75 -9.76
N THR A 171 -7.31 -12.14 -9.78
CA THR A 171 -8.45 -11.22 -9.61
C THR A 171 -8.66 -10.85 -8.14
N MET A 172 -8.59 -11.83 -7.22
CA MET A 172 -8.89 -11.59 -5.81
C MET A 172 -7.87 -10.69 -5.11
N PHE A 173 -6.60 -10.77 -5.51
CA PHE A 173 -5.50 -10.03 -4.90
C PHE A 173 -4.93 -8.93 -5.80
N GLU A 174 -5.60 -8.49 -6.88
CA GLU A 174 -5.03 -7.43 -7.75
C GLU A 174 -5.13 -6.02 -7.19
N THR A 175 -6.20 -5.73 -6.47
CA THR A 175 -6.60 -4.36 -6.14
C THR A 175 -5.72 -3.77 -5.07
N GLY A 176 -5.36 -2.49 -5.26
CA GLY A 176 -4.64 -1.72 -4.27
C GLY A 176 -5.43 -1.57 -2.97
N VAL A 177 -4.74 -1.17 -1.91
CA VAL A 177 -5.36 -0.89 -0.61
C VAL A 177 -5.12 0.56 -0.25
N ASP A 178 -5.69 1.48 -1.03
CA ASP A 178 -5.80 2.87 -0.63
C ASP A 178 -7.28 3.27 -0.42
N GLU A 179 -7.52 4.38 0.25
CA GLU A 179 -8.87 4.93 0.45
C GLU A 179 -9.37 5.65 -0.80
N MET A 180 -9.39 4.96 -1.94
CA MET A 180 -10.02 5.46 -3.16
C MET A 180 -11.39 4.81 -3.32
N SER A 181 -12.42 5.60 -3.64
CA SER A 181 -13.81 5.11 -3.75
C SER A 181 -14.04 4.08 -4.85
N TRP A 182 -13.08 3.90 -5.76
CA TRP A 182 -13.09 2.86 -6.79
C TRP A 182 -12.21 1.65 -6.44
N ASP A 183 -11.31 1.78 -5.44
CA ASP A 183 -10.61 0.67 -4.78
C ASP A 183 -11.49 0.00 -3.72
N ASP A 184 -12.75 0.45 -3.60
CA ASP A 184 -13.81 -0.25 -2.89
C ASP A 184 -14.17 -1.53 -3.67
N THR A 185 -13.23 -2.48 -3.66
CA THR A 185 -13.59 -3.89 -3.68
C THR A 185 -14.69 -4.10 -2.65
N GLU A 186 -15.62 -5.00 -2.94
CA GLU A 186 -16.72 -5.38 -2.03
C GLU A 186 -16.24 -6.01 -0.69
N ASN A 187 -14.98 -5.83 -0.32
CA ASN A 187 -14.33 -6.36 0.86
C ASN A 187 -14.41 -5.40 2.05
N TYR A 188 -15.27 -5.79 2.99
CA TYR A 188 -15.28 -5.42 4.41
C TYR A 188 -15.57 -3.96 4.81
N ARG A 189 -15.53 -2.97 3.92
CA ARG A 189 -16.02 -1.61 4.25
C ARG A 189 -17.56 -1.52 4.34
N MET A 190 -18.31 -2.43 3.70
CA MET A 190 -19.79 -2.42 3.64
C MET A 190 -20.51 -3.77 3.93
N GLY A 191 -19.86 -4.80 4.51
CA GLY A 191 -20.58 -5.97 5.04
C GLY A 191 -20.00 -7.40 4.87
N GLY A 192 -18.89 -7.58 4.14
CA GLY A 192 -17.99 -8.76 4.18
C GLY A 192 -18.59 -10.15 3.92
N SER A 193 -18.41 -10.70 2.71
CA SER A 193 -18.75 -12.10 2.35
C SER A 193 -17.59 -12.90 1.72
N TYR A 194 -16.43 -12.29 1.47
CA TYR A 194 -15.31 -12.95 0.79
C TYR A 194 -14.64 -14.00 1.67
N LYS A 195 -14.43 -15.18 1.09
CA LYS A 195 -13.69 -16.28 1.73
C LYS A 195 -12.27 -16.32 1.17
N TRP A 196 -11.30 -15.86 1.97
CA TRP A 196 -9.89 -15.92 1.59
C TRP A 196 -9.42 -17.38 1.38
N PRO A 197 -8.54 -17.65 0.40
CA PRO A 197 -7.95 -18.96 0.17
C PRO A 197 -7.12 -19.43 1.37
N SER A 198 -6.89 -20.74 1.46
CA SER A 198 -6.04 -21.28 2.53
C SER A 198 -4.58 -20.83 2.35
N LEU A 199 -3.87 -20.68 3.47
CA LEU A 199 -2.45 -20.34 3.49
C LEU A 199 -1.62 -21.32 2.64
N SER A 200 -1.94 -22.62 2.66
CA SER A 200 -1.23 -23.61 1.84
C SER A 200 -1.39 -23.35 0.34
N SER A 201 -2.60 -23.02 -0.13
CA SER A 201 -2.85 -22.71 -1.53
C SER A 201 -2.17 -21.40 -1.94
N VAL A 202 -2.14 -20.40 -1.06
CA VAL A 202 -1.41 -19.13 -1.29
C VAL A 202 0.10 -19.38 -1.38
N VAL A 203 0.69 -20.18 -0.49
CA VAL A 203 2.12 -20.53 -0.55
C VAL A 203 2.45 -21.32 -1.83
N GLU A 204 1.58 -22.23 -2.25
CA GLU A 204 1.74 -22.95 -3.52
C GLU A 204 1.71 -22.00 -4.72
N TYR A 205 0.75 -21.07 -4.75
CA TYR A 205 0.68 -20.02 -5.76
C TYR A 205 1.97 -19.19 -5.78
N ARG A 206 2.42 -18.68 -4.63
CA ARG A 206 3.69 -17.94 -4.52
C ARG A 206 4.88 -18.74 -5.04
N ARG A 207 4.96 -20.05 -4.76
CA ARG A 207 6.04 -20.92 -5.27
C ARG A 207 5.99 -21.02 -6.80
N ASN A 208 4.79 -21.17 -7.37
CA ASN A 208 4.61 -21.23 -8.82
C ASN A 208 5.00 -19.91 -9.50
N VAL A 209 4.61 -18.77 -8.93
CA VAL A 209 5.01 -17.44 -9.41
C VAL A 209 6.53 -17.26 -9.32
N ARG A 210 7.16 -17.64 -8.19
CA ARG A 210 8.62 -17.58 -8.05
C ARG A 210 9.33 -18.33 -9.18
N ASN A 211 8.92 -19.58 -9.43
CA ASN A 211 9.49 -20.39 -10.49
C ASN A 211 9.25 -19.78 -11.89
N LEU A 212 8.07 -19.19 -12.11
CA LEU A 212 7.76 -18.48 -13.35
C LEU A 212 8.69 -17.28 -13.56
N VAL A 213 8.87 -16.42 -12.55
CA VAL A 213 9.73 -15.24 -12.66
C VAL A 213 11.19 -15.63 -12.90
N LEU A 214 11.69 -16.64 -12.17
CA LEU A 214 13.05 -17.18 -12.40
C LEU A 214 13.23 -17.70 -13.82
N LYS A 215 12.22 -18.42 -14.35
CA LYS A 215 12.21 -18.87 -15.74
C LYS A 215 12.20 -17.69 -16.72
N VAL A 216 11.40 -16.67 -16.48
CA VAL A 216 11.34 -15.45 -17.31
C VAL A 216 12.70 -14.74 -17.33
N ILE A 217 13.35 -14.56 -16.18
CA ILE A 217 14.70 -13.95 -16.09
C ILE A 217 15.72 -14.78 -16.88
N HIS A 218 15.65 -16.11 -16.76
CA HIS A 218 16.55 -17.01 -17.49
C HIS A 218 16.33 -16.93 -19.01
N ASP A 219 15.08 -17.08 -19.47
CA ASP A 219 14.74 -17.29 -20.89
C ASP A 219 14.71 -15.98 -21.71
N THR A 220 14.42 -14.84 -21.09
CA THR A 220 14.29 -13.54 -21.80
C THR A 220 15.67 -12.98 -22.15
N PRO A 221 15.97 -12.56 -23.38
CA PRO A 221 17.21 -11.84 -23.70
C PRO A 221 17.33 -10.52 -22.90
N LEU A 222 18.52 -10.21 -22.38
CA LEU A 222 18.77 -8.98 -21.63
C LEU A 222 19.44 -7.95 -22.53
N ASP A 223 18.70 -6.90 -22.84
CA ASP A 223 19.21 -5.72 -23.55
C ASP A 223 19.50 -4.61 -22.53
N LEU A 224 20.70 -4.00 -22.64
CA LEU A 224 21.17 -2.94 -21.74
C LEU A 224 21.27 -1.60 -22.49
N PRO A 225 21.05 -0.46 -21.80
CA PRO A 225 20.57 -0.36 -20.42
C PRO A 225 19.10 -0.79 -20.25
N VAL A 226 18.72 -1.25 -19.07
CA VAL A 226 17.31 -1.48 -18.74
C VAL A 226 16.65 -0.13 -18.41
N THR A 227 15.80 0.36 -19.32
CA THR A 227 15.02 1.61 -19.14
C THR A 227 13.53 1.32 -18.94
N MET A 228 12.72 2.36 -18.68
CA MET A 228 11.25 2.26 -18.55
C MET A 228 10.55 1.64 -19.77
N GLU A 229 11.16 1.74 -20.95
CA GLU A 229 10.66 1.18 -22.20
C GLU A 229 11.00 -0.30 -22.37
N SER A 230 11.94 -0.82 -21.57
CA SER A 230 12.34 -2.23 -21.60
C SER A 230 11.27 -3.12 -20.95
N PRO A 231 10.93 -4.29 -21.54
CA PRO A 231 10.09 -5.28 -20.87
C PRO A 231 10.63 -5.72 -19.50
N TRP A 232 11.96 -5.66 -19.29
CA TRP A 232 12.60 -5.94 -18.01
C TRP A 232 12.17 -4.98 -16.89
N TRP A 233 11.66 -3.81 -17.23
CA TRP A 233 11.11 -2.87 -16.25
C TRP A 233 9.96 -3.49 -15.45
N ALA A 234 9.17 -4.39 -16.04
CA ALA A 234 8.10 -5.09 -15.34
C ALA A 234 8.61 -6.07 -14.27
N ILE A 235 9.80 -6.66 -14.47
CA ILE A 235 10.44 -7.52 -13.47
C ILE A 235 10.90 -6.67 -12.30
N LEU A 236 11.63 -5.58 -12.57
CA LEU A 236 12.08 -4.63 -11.53
C LEU A 236 10.91 -4.00 -10.78
N MET A 237 9.83 -3.64 -11.49
CA MET A 237 8.60 -3.14 -10.87
C MET A 237 8.02 -4.14 -9.87
N GLY A 238 7.96 -5.44 -10.22
CA GLY A 238 7.53 -6.47 -9.27
C GLY A 238 8.46 -6.57 -8.05
N ILE A 239 9.78 -6.46 -8.27
CA ILE A 239 10.80 -6.51 -7.21
C ILE A 239 10.65 -5.34 -6.23
N GLU A 240 10.56 -4.11 -6.73
CA GLU A 240 10.43 -2.92 -5.89
C GLU A 240 9.04 -2.84 -5.25
N HIS A 241 8.00 -3.34 -5.92
CA HIS A 241 6.68 -3.47 -5.33
C HIS A 241 6.64 -4.46 -4.15
N GLU A 242 7.33 -5.60 -4.26
CA GLU A 242 7.50 -6.55 -3.15
C GLU A 242 8.17 -5.86 -1.94
N ARG A 243 9.11 -4.93 -2.19
CA ARG A 243 9.80 -4.16 -1.14
C ARG A 243 8.88 -3.13 -0.46
N ILE A 244 8.02 -2.44 -1.22
CA ILE A 244 6.95 -1.59 -0.65
C ILE A 244 6.05 -2.40 0.29
N HIS A 245 5.72 -3.62 -0.11
CA HIS A 245 4.88 -4.50 0.70
C HIS A 245 5.60 -5.14 1.88
N LEU A 246 6.94 -5.24 1.87
CA LEU A 246 7.73 -5.59 3.04
C LEU A 246 7.56 -4.52 4.14
N GLU A 247 7.69 -3.25 3.80
CA GLU A 247 7.49 -2.12 4.73
C GLU A 247 6.03 -2.00 5.17
N THR A 248 5.08 -2.08 4.23
CA THR A 248 3.65 -2.04 4.59
C THR A 248 3.28 -3.19 5.53
N SER A 249 3.77 -4.40 5.26
CA SER A 249 3.52 -5.55 6.13
C SER A 249 4.19 -5.39 7.50
N SER A 250 5.35 -4.75 7.61
CA SER A 250 6.00 -4.54 8.91
C SER A 250 5.16 -3.62 9.80
N VAL A 251 4.60 -2.55 9.24
CA VAL A 251 3.69 -1.64 9.95
C VAL A 251 2.44 -2.39 10.45
N LEU A 252 1.84 -3.22 9.60
CA LEU A 252 0.63 -3.98 9.96
C LEU A 252 0.89 -5.06 10.99
N ILE A 253 1.99 -5.80 10.87
CA ILE A 253 2.43 -6.81 11.84
C ILE A 253 2.74 -6.15 13.18
N ARG A 254 3.32 -4.95 13.20
CA ARG A 254 3.59 -4.21 14.44
C ARG A 254 2.32 -3.79 15.18
N GLN A 255 1.23 -3.55 14.45
CA GLN A 255 -0.09 -3.22 15.00
C GLN A 255 -0.84 -4.45 15.56
N LEU A 256 -0.39 -5.67 15.27
CA LEU A 256 -0.94 -6.85 15.92
C LEU A 256 -0.64 -6.85 17.43
N PRO A 257 -1.48 -7.55 18.21
CA PRO A 257 -1.15 -7.89 19.58
C PRO A 257 0.20 -8.59 19.65
N VAL A 258 1.04 -8.19 20.61
CA VAL A 258 2.42 -8.69 20.73
C VAL A 258 2.46 -10.21 20.91
N GLU A 259 1.44 -10.79 21.53
CA GLU A 259 1.27 -12.24 21.73
C GLU A 259 0.96 -13.02 20.45
N MET A 260 0.63 -12.36 19.33
CA MET A 260 0.41 -13.00 18.03
C MET A 260 1.68 -13.11 17.19
N VAL A 261 2.79 -12.52 17.65
CA VAL A 261 4.06 -12.49 16.93
C VAL A 261 5.19 -13.03 17.79
N THR A 262 6.22 -13.55 17.14
CA THR A 262 7.47 -14.00 17.78
C THR A 262 8.65 -13.42 17.02
N LYS A 263 9.63 -12.90 17.76
CA LYS A 263 10.87 -12.38 17.17
C LYS A 263 11.62 -13.49 16.42
N PRO A 264 11.82 -13.37 15.09
CA PRO A 264 12.49 -14.40 14.32
C PRO A 264 14.00 -14.41 14.60
N LYS A 265 14.62 -15.58 14.39
CA LYS A 265 16.07 -15.73 14.52
C LYS A 265 16.77 -14.85 13.48
N GLY A 266 17.72 -14.03 13.92
CA GLY A 266 18.45 -13.10 13.05
C GLY A 266 17.87 -11.69 13.03
N TRP A 267 16.72 -11.45 13.67
CA TRP A 267 16.21 -10.10 13.88
C TRP A 267 17.02 -9.38 14.98
N VAL A 268 17.53 -8.20 14.66
CA VAL A 268 18.40 -7.42 15.55
C VAL A 268 17.84 -6.01 15.67
N TYR A 269 17.42 -5.62 16.87
CA TYR A 269 17.09 -4.21 17.16
C TYR A 269 18.35 -3.37 17.28
N ALA A 270 18.20 -2.09 17.00
CA ALA A 270 19.25 -1.11 17.25
C ALA A 270 19.58 -0.99 18.75
N PRO A 271 20.79 -0.50 19.08
CA PRO A 271 21.11 -0.05 20.43
C PRO A 271 20.10 0.97 20.97
N PHE A 272 19.70 0.82 22.23
CA PHE A 272 18.75 1.71 22.89
C PHE A 272 19.29 3.14 23.07
N LYS A 273 20.61 3.29 23.25
CA LYS A 273 21.32 4.56 23.42
C LYS A 273 22.60 4.55 22.61
N CYS A 274 23.07 5.73 22.20
CA CYS A 274 24.38 5.93 21.61
C CYS A 274 25.04 7.14 22.27
N GLY A 275 26.03 6.90 23.14
CA GLY A 275 26.67 7.97 23.92
C GLY A 275 25.74 8.58 24.98
N GLY A 276 25.88 9.89 25.21
CA GLY A 276 24.99 10.65 26.09
C GLY A 276 23.61 10.89 25.49
N ARG A 277 22.63 11.21 26.34
CA ARG A 277 21.26 11.57 25.91
C ARG A 277 21.31 12.84 25.05
N VAL A 278 20.43 12.92 24.06
CA VAL A 278 20.20 14.15 23.30
C VAL A 278 19.37 15.08 24.18
N GLU A 279 20.04 16.02 24.85
CA GLU A 279 19.36 16.98 25.74
C GLU A 279 18.74 18.16 24.97
N GLU A 280 19.29 18.50 23.80
CA GLU A 280 18.82 19.62 22.97
C GLU A 280 18.77 19.24 21.49
N ASN A 281 17.74 19.74 20.80
CA ASN A 281 17.57 19.62 19.35
C ASN A 281 17.58 21.02 18.70
N PRO A 282 18.78 21.61 18.46
CA PRO A 282 18.88 22.97 17.96
C PRO A 282 18.36 23.10 16.53
N LEU A 283 17.85 24.29 16.20
CA LEU A 283 17.52 24.65 14.82
C LEU A 283 18.80 25.10 14.09
N ILE A 284 18.99 24.62 12.88
CA ILE A 284 20.08 25.01 11.98
C ILE A 284 19.48 25.94 10.92
N SER A 285 20.04 27.15 10.81
CA SER A 285 19.62 28.14 9.81
C SER A 285 20.19 27.80 8.43
N VAL A 286 19.35 28.01 7.41
CA VAL A 286 19.65 27.77 6.01
C VAL A 286 19.34 29.05 5.24
N GLU A 287 20.33 29.53 4.50
CA GLU A 287 20.19 30.72 3.67
C GLU A 287 19.30 30.47 2.45
N THR A 288 18.72 31.56 1.94
CA THR A 288 17.90 31.52 0.72
C THR A 288 18.71 30.95 -0.44
N GLN A 289 18.17 29.97 -1.16
CA GLN A 289 18.84 29.36 -2.31
C GLN A 289 17.87 28.72 -3.31
N ASP A 290 18.34 28.49 -4.53
CA ASP A 290 17.59 27.80 -5.56
C ASP A 290 17.84 26.28 -5.50
N VAL A 291 16.75 25.51 -5.50
CA VAL A 291 16.80 24.05 -5.52
C VAL A 291 16.13 23.53 -6.79
N THR A 292 16.75 22.50 -7.36
CA THR A 292 16.23 21.74 -8.48
C THR A 292 16.35 20.26 -8.13
N PHE A 293 15.27 19.51 -8.31
CA PHE A 293 15.25 18.07 -8.03
C PHE A 293 14.31 17.33 -8.98
N GLY A 294 14.52 16.03 -9.05
CA GLY A 294 13.89 15.10 -9.98
C GLY A 294 14.88 14.02 -10.39
N LYS A 295 14.38 12.81 -10.65
CA LYS A 295 15.21 11.70 -11.10
C LYS A 295 15.53 11.88 -12.59
N PRO A 296 16.82 11.90 -12.99
CA PRO A 296 17.18 11.87 -14.40
C PRO A 296 16.67 10.59 -15.07
N LYS A 297 16.15 10.70 -16.29
CA LYS A 297 15.63 9.55 -17.04
C LYS A 297 16.69 8.49 -17.35
N ASP A 298 17.95 8.90 -17.44
CA ASP A 298 19.10 8.06 -17.73
C ASP A 298 19.85 7.62 -16.46
N PHE A 299 19.36 7.95 -15.26
CA PHE A 299 19.95 7.45 -14.03
C PHE A 299 19.75 5.92 -13.97
N PRO A 300 20.81 5.11 -13.83
CA PRO A 300 20.74 3.67 -14.10
C PRO A 300 20.26 2.86 -12.88
N SER A 301 19.13 3.27 -12.31
CA SER A 301 18.39 2.52 -11.30
C SER A 301 16.90 2.53 -11.63
N TYR A 302 16.15 1.60 -11.04
CA TYR A 302 14.70 1.71 -11.04
C TYR A 302 14.27 3.01 -10.33
N GLY A 303 13.08 3.50 -10.67
CA GLY A 303 12.37 4.58 -9.98
C GLY A 303 10.91 4.60 -10.40
N TRP A 304 10.02 5.03 -9.52
CA TRP A 304 8.60 5.16 -9.85
C TRP A 304 8.34 6.37 -10.76
N ASP A 305 7.23 6.31 -11.48
CA ASP A 305 6.81 7.34 -12.45
C ASP A 305 6.79 8.76 -11.85
N ASN A 306 6.41 8.90 -10.58
CA ASN A 306 6.32 10.17 -9.87
C ASN A 306 7.68 10.82 -9.54
N GLU A 307 8.79 10.08 -9.64
CA GLU A 307 10.13 10.60 -9.36
C GLU A 307 10.74 11.32 -10.56
N TYR A 308 10.26 11.02 -11.76
CA TYR A 308 10.73 11.61 -13.01
C TYR A 308 10.05 12.96 -13.29
N GLY A 309 10.75 13.76 -14.09
CA GLY A 309 10.43 15.16 -14.30
C GLY A 309 11.35 16.04 -13.47
N GLU A 310 11.10 17.34 -13.47
CA GLU A 310 11.93 18.29 -12.74
C GLU A 310 11.05 19.32 -12.02
N PHE A 311 11.47 19.70 -10.81
CA PHE A 311 10.93 20.86 -10.13
C PHE A 311 12.06 21.78 -9.69
N SER A 312 11.91 23.06 -10.02
CA SER A 312 12.83 24.13 -9.65
C SER A 312 12.08 25.22 -8.89
N THR A 313 12.61 25.62 -7.74
CA THR A 313 12.05 26.73 -6.95
C THR A 313 13.12 27.44 -6.14
N ARG A 314 12.87 28.71 -5.83
CA ARG A 314 13.65 29.45 -4.85
C ARG A 314 13.12 29.14 -3.45
N VAL A 315 13.97 28.61 -2.59
CA VAL A 315 13.66 28.31 -1.19
C VAL A 315 14.06 29.53 -0.35
N PRO A 316 13.10 30.21 0.32
CA PRO A 316 13.41 31.29 1.25
C PRO A 316 14.28 30.81 2.42
N ALA A 317 14.93 31.75 3.12
CA ALA A 317 15.69 31.41 4.32
C ALA A 317 14.77 30.80 5.38
N PHE A 318 15.20 29.69 5.97
CA PHE A 318 14.47 28.96 6.99
C PHE A 318 15.45 28.38 8.01
N GLU A 319 14.92 27.84 9.10
CA GLU A 319 15.67 27.01 10.02
C GLU A 319 14.94 25.69 10.23
N ALA A 320 15.67 24.61 10.50
CA ALA A 320 15.10 23.29 10.74
C ALA A 320 15.85 22.55 11.85
N SER A 321 15.17 21.67 12.58
CA SER A 321 15.79 20.94 13.69
C SER A 321 16.91 20.01 13.22
N LYS A 322 18.00 19.98 13.97
CA LYS A 322 19.19 19.17 13.69
C LYS A 322 18.88 17.68 13.60
N PHE A 323 18.06 17.19 14.51
CA PHE A 323 17.56 15.83 14.58
C PHE A 323 16.07 15.78 14.21
N MET A 324 15.60 14.62 13.76
CA MET A 324 14.17 14.32 13.77
C MET A 324 13.63 14.47 15.19
N ILE A 325 12.34 14.82 15.34
CA ILE A 325 11.74 14.93 16.66
C ILE A 325 11.78 13.57 17.36
N THR A 326 12.37 13.57 18.55
CA THR A 326 12.60 12.37 19.33
C THR A 326 11.37 11.97 20.15
N ASN A 327 11.30 10.72 20.61
CA ASN A 327 10.26 10.30 21.56
C ASN A 327 10.29 11.12 22.85
N GLY A 328 11.48 11.56 23.29
CA GLY A 328 11.64 12.41 24.46
C GLY A 328 10.97 13.78 24.27
N GLU A 329 11.25 14.46 23.16
CA GLU A 329 10.60 15.73 22.82
C GLU A 329 9.09 15.56 22.62
N TYR A 330 8.65 14.49 21.95
CA TYR A 330 7.23 14.24 21.73
C TYR A 330 6.48 13.91 23.02
N LEU A 331 7.16 13.32 24.00
CA LEU A 331 6.59 13.06 25.32
C LEU A 331 6.22 14.37 26.03
N GLU A 332 7.02 15.43 25.89
CA GLU A 332 6.69 16.75 26.45
C GLU A 332 5.38 17.31 25.88
N PHE A 333 5.16 17.15 24.57
CA PHE A 333 3.89 17.51 23.93
C PHE A 333 2.71 16.72 24.52
N VAL A 334 2.87 15.40 24.66
CA VAL A 334 1.84 14.52 25.26
C VAL A 334 1.55 14.92 26.71
N GLU A 335 2.59 15.12 27.53
CA GLU A 335 2.45 15.47 28.95
C GLU A 335 1.89 16.88 29.17
N SER A 336 2.08 17.79 28.21
CA SER A 336 1.49 19.14 28.25
C SER A 336 0.00 19.20 27.88
N GLY A 337 -0.63 18.06 27.56
CA GLY A 337 -2.02 18.00 27.13
C GLY A 337 -2.23 18.21 25.62
N GLY A 338 -1.22 17.94 24.80
CA GLY A 338 -1.27 18.11 23.35
C GLY A 338 -2.40 17.32 22.64
N TYR A 339 -2.81 16.18 23.21
CA TYR A 339 -3.94 15.38 22.75
C TYR A 339 -5.27 15.77 23.42
N GLU A 340 -5.29 16.79 24.26
CA GLU A 340 -6.48 17.26 24.97
C GLU A 340 -6.97 18.61 24.42
N ASP A 341 -6.09 19.39 23.82
CA ASP A 341 -6.38 20.74 23.35
C ASP A 341 -6.60 20.77 21.82
N GLU A 342 -7.81 21.10 21.40
CA GLU A 342 -8.23 21.17 19.99
C GLU A 342 -7.46 22.22 19.19
N LYS A 343 -6.97 23.29 19.83
CA LYS A 343 -6.33 24.42 19.14
C LYS A 343 -5.05 24.04 18.39
N PHE A 344 -4.41 22.92 18.76
CA PHE A 344 -3.21 22.44 18.09
C PHE A 344 -3.53 21.65 16.83
N TRP A 345 -4.78 21.21 16.64
CA TRP A 345 -5.15 20.30 15.58
C TRP A 345 -5.86 21.04 14.45
N THR A 346 -5.58 20.60 13.23
CA THR A 346 -6.44 20.89 12.07
C THR A 346 -7.85 20.35 12.32
N GLU A 347 -8.91 20.87 11.68
CA GLU A 347 -10.25 20.31 11.81
C GLU A 347 -10.31 18.80 11.48
N GLU A 348 -9.73 18.38 10.34
CA GLU A 348 -9.64 16.97 9.94
C GLU A 348 -8.90 16.12 11.00
N GLY A 349 -7.72 16.58 11.42
CA GLY A 349 -6.91 15.93 12.45
C GLY A 349 -7.61 15.81 13.81
N TRP A 350 -8.40 16.80 14.22
CA TRP A 350 -9.18 16.72 15.45
C TRP A 350 -10.32 15.72 15.31
N LYS A 351 -11.06 15.75 14.19
CA LYS A 351 -12.08 14.73 13.86
C LYS A 351 -11.49 13.32 13.91
N TRP A 352 -10.34 13.11 13.27
CA TRP A 352 -9.60 11.85 13.32
C TRP A 352 -9.24 11.46 14.75
N LYS A 353 -8.63 12.37 15.51
CA LYS A 353 -8.18 12.10 16.88
C LYS A 353 -9.35 11.74 17.80
N VAL A 354 -10.48 12.45 17.67
CA VAL A 354 -11.72 12.20 18.43
C VAL A 354 -12.31 10.85 18.03
N TYR A 355 -12.40 10.58 16.73
CA TYR A 355 -12.89 9.29 16.21
C TYR A 355 -12.04 8.12 16.71
N ARG A 356 -10.70 8.25 16.63
CA ARG A 356 -9.74 7.23 17.09
C ARG A 356 -9.59 7.17 18.60
N GLN A 357 -10.07 8.17 19.33
CA GLN A 357 -9.84 8.34 20.77
C GLN A 357 -8.33 8.31 21.12
N SER A 358 -7.47 8.79 20.22
CA SER A 358 -6.02 8.73 20.37
C SER A 358 -5.54 9.65 21.50
N LYS A 359 -4.59 9.16 22.29
CA LYS A 359 -4.00 9.85 23.46
C LYS A 359 -2.48 9.94 23.47
N HIS A 360 -1.85 9.26 22.52
CA HIS A 360 -0.40 9.18 22.34
C HIS A 360 -0.14 8.52 20.96
N PRO A 361 1.11 8.48 20.49
CA PRO A 361 1.47 7.74 19.28
C PRO A 361 1.05 6.27 19.33
N VAL A 362 0.70 5.70 18.19
CA VAL A 362 0.10 4.35 18.11
C VAL A 362 1.03 3.23 18.59
N PHE A 363 2.34 3.41 18.41
CA PHE A 363 3.35 2.44 18.86
C PHE A 363 3.87 2.73 20.27
N TRP A 364 3.17 3.57 21.04
CA TRP A 364 3.41 3.70 22.47
C TRP A 364 2.40 2.85 23.24
N VAL A 365 2.85 2.27 24.35
CA VAL A 365 2.04 1.44 25.23
C VAL A 365 1.97 2.10 26.59
N CYS A 366 0.76 2.46 27.03
CA CYS A 366 0.51 3.17 28.29
C CYS A 366 0.07 2.21 29.40
N ASN A 367 0.42 2.51 30.65
CA ASN A 367 -0.04 1.78 31.84
C ASN A 367 -1.53 1.97 32.19
N HIS A 368 -2.20 2.97 31.60
CA HIS A 368 -3.62 3.25 31.81
C HIS A 368 -4.46 2.77 30.62
N SER A 369 -4.60 1.45 30.42
CA SER A 369 -5.51 0.75 29.47
C SER A 369 -6.28 1.66 28.48
N CYS A 370 -5.59 2.32 27.55
CA CYS A 370 -6.19 3.24 26.59
C CYS A 370 -6.90 2.43 25.50
N LYS A 371 -8.07 2.83 25.01
CA LYS A 371 -8.65 2.13 23.84
C LYS A 371 -7.76 2.36 22.62
N GLY A 372 -7.25 1.28 22.02
CA GLY A 372 -6.46 1.34 20.78
C GLY A 372 -7.33 1.58 19.54
N GLY A 373 -8.61 1.21 19.61
CA GLY A 373 -9.66 1.60 18.66
C GLY A 373 -9.45 1.16 17.20
N CYS A 374 -8.48 0.32 16.90
CA CYS A 374 -8.06 0.03 15.53
C CYS A 374 -8.12 -1.45 15.16
N GLY A 375 -8.52 -1.72 13.91
CA GLY A 375 -8.73 -3.06 13.36
C GLY A 375 -10.21 -3.43 13.27
N ALA A 376 -10.63 -4.08 12.19
CA ALA A 376 -12.01 -4.57 12.09
C ALA A 376 -12.25 -5.66 13.15
N ASP A 377 -11.40 -6.69 13.14
CA ASP A 377 -11.43 -7.80 14.10
C ASP A 377 -10.79 -7.45 15.44
N LEU A 378 -9.90 -6.45 15.44
CA LEU A 378 -9.13 -6.02 16.60
C LEU A 378 -9.65 -4.72 17.22
N SER A 379 -10.82 -4.24 16.81
CA SER A 379 -11.44 -2.99 17.32
C SER A 379 -11.60 -2.95 18.85
N LYS A 380 -11.66 -4.12 19.49
CA LYS A 380 -11.74 -4.27 20.95
C LYS A 380 -10.37 -4.40 21.64
N TYR A 381 -9.31 -4.66 20.88
CA TYR A 381 -7.95 -4.78 21.39
C TYR A 381 -7.39 -3.41 21.78
N SER A 382 -6.57 -3.43 22.82
CA SER A 382 -5.76 -2.30 23.23
C SER A 382 -4.31 -2.76 23.35
N PRO A 383 -3.36 -2.07 22.68
CA PRO A 383 -1.94 -2.27 22.93
C PRO A 383 -1.54 -2.04 24.39
N CYS A 384 -2.34 -1.26 25.14
CA CYS A 384 -2.15 -0.89 26.54
C CYS A 384 -2.70 -1.92 27.55
N HIS A 385 -3.20 -3.07 27.08
CA HIS A 385 -3.62 -4.15 27.95
C HIS A 385 -2.51 -5.18 28.12
N PHE A 386 -1.95 -5.29 29.32
CA PHE A 386 -0.97 -6.33 29.66
C PHE A 386 -1.70 -7.51 30.33
N PRO A 387 -1.64 -8.73 29.77
CA PRO A 387 -2.10 -9.91 30.49
C PRO A 387 -1.25 -10.11 31.76
N ASN A 388 -1.89 -10.49 32.87
CA ASN A 388 -1.24 -10.76 34.16
C ASN A 388 -0.29 -11.98 34.16
N SER A 389 -0.08 -12.64 33.02
CA SER A 389 0.76 -13.81 32.87
C SER A 389 2.00 -13.46 32.03
N GLY A 390 3.19 -13.77 32.55
CA GLY A 390 4.51 -13.55 31.92
C GLY A 390 4.76 -14.34 30.64
N THR A 391 3.87 -14.21 29.66
CA THR A 391 3.94 -14.83 28.34
C THR A 391 4.51 -13.83 27.34
N ASN A 392 5.74 -14.10 26.88
CA ASN A 392 6.46 -13.53 25.72
C ASN A 392 6.31 -12.02 25.41
N GLY A 393 7.44 -11.29 25.46
CA GLY A 393 7.60 -9.98 24.82
C GLY A 393 7.89 -8.78 25.74
N VAL A 394 7.82 -8.95 27.07
CA VAL A 394 8.31 -7.94 28.02
C VAL A 394 9.76 -8.24 28.37
N ILE A 395 10.70 -7.73 27.58
CA ILE A 395 12.12 -7.77 27.94
C ILE A 395 12.37 -6.65 28.95
N ASN A 396 12.46 -6.98 30.24
CA ASN A 396 12.83 -6.07 31.34
C ASN A 396 12.09 -4.72 31.34
N GLY A 397 10.85 -4.75 31.80
CA GLY A 397 10.03 -3.56 31.99
C GLY A 397 8.60 -3.96 32.34
N SER A 398 8.46 -4.87 33.29
CA SER A 398 7.14 -5.15 33.86
C SER A 398 6.61 -3.85 34.46
N LEU A 399 5.60 -3.25 33.82
CA LEU A 399 4.76 -2.23 34.44
C LEU A 399 4.03 -2.76 35.68
N THR A 400 4.12 -4.08 35.93
CA THR A 400 3.56 -4.76 37.09
C THR A 400 4.54 -4.93 38.27
N ASN A 401 5.86 -4.73 38.11
CA ASN A 401 6.85 -4.95 39.17
C ASN A 401 7.93 -3.84 39.25
N GLY A 402 7.67 -2.84 40.12
CA GLY A 402 8.73 -2.12 40.86
C GLY A 402 9.19 -0.76 40.33
N HIS A 403 8.71 0.31 40.99
CA HIS A 403 9.16 1.73 40.96
C HIS A 403 8.76 2.52 39.69
N SER A 404 7.81 3.47 39.70
CA SER A 404 7.39 4.41 40.75
C SER A 404 5.89 4.76 40.58
N ARG A 405 5.08 4.51 41.62
CA ARG A 405 3.83 5.24 41.81
C ARG A 405 4.20 6.65 42.26
N GLU A 406 4.62 7.51 41.35
CA GLU A 406 4.64 8.95 41.61
C GLU A 406 3.18 9.42 41.60
N VAL A 407 2.56 9.42 42.78
CA VAL A 407 1.29 10.11 43.02
C VAL A 407 1.63 11.57 43.21
N ILE A 408 1.32 12.40 42.22
CA ILE A 408 1.38 13.86 42.34
C ILE A 408 -0.06 14.35 42.26
N ASN A 409 -0.53 15.03 43.31
CA ASN A 409 -1.82 15.73 43.36
C ASN A 409 -3.05 14.91 42.91
N GLY A 410 -3.19 13.67 43.40
CA GLY A 410 -4.45 12.92 43.31
C GLY A 410 -4.70 12.12 42.02
N GLY A 411 -3.69 11.91 41.18
CA GLY A 411 -3.74 10.98 40.04
C GLY A 411 -2.45 10.15 39.86
N GLU A 412 -2.55 8.95 39.29
CA GLU A 412 -1.39 8.14 38.90
C GLU A 412 -0.73 8.75 37.63
N LYS A 413 0.60 8.94 37.66
CA LYS A 413 1.36 9.41 36.48
C LYS A 413 1.32 8.36 35.36
N ARG A 414 0.98 8.79 34.14
CA ARG A 414 1.05 7.91 32.97
C ARG A 414 2.50 7.59 32.65
N THR A 415 2.80 6.32 32.41
CA THR A 415 4.10 5.86 31.93
C THR A 415 3.93 5.19 30.58
N TYR A 416 4.92 5.40 29.71
CA TYR A 416 4.90 4.93 28.33
C TYR A 416 6.05 3.96 28.07
N MET A 417 5.72 2.90 27.33
CA MET A 417 6.64 1.91 26.78
C MET A 417 6.56 1.99 25.24
N TYR A 418 7.55 1.43 24.56
CA TYR A 418 7.62 1.42 23.10
C TYR A 418 7.27 0.04 22.55
N ARG A 419 6.27 -0.03 21.68
CA ARG A 419 5.95 -1.21 20.87
C ARG A 419 6.96 -1.30 19.73
N ALA A 420 7.97 -2.16 19.86
CA ALA A 420 8.83 -2.57 18.75
C ALA A 420 8.08 -3.56 17.83
N MET A 421 8.74 -4.15 16.83
CA MET A 421 8.11 -5.15 15.95
C MET A 421 7.59 -6.37 16.71
N PHE A 422 8.40 -6.94 17.60
CA PHE A 422 8.12 -8.23 18.25
C PHE A 422 8.18 -8.18 19.78
N ASP A 423 8.47 -7.01 20.34
CA ASP A 423 8.63 -6.83 21.78
C ASP A 423 8.04 -5.49 22.25
N VAL A 424 7.88 -5.34 23.55
CA VAL A 424 7.60 -4.07 24.23
C VAL A 424 8.83 -3.68 25.04
N LEU A 425 9.39 -2.53 24.73
CA LEU A 425 10.64 -2.02 25.31
C LEU A 425 10.36 -0.78 26.18
N PRO A 426 11.26 -0.39 27.09
CA PRO A 426 11.22 0.96 27.67
C PRO A 426 11.15 2.01 26.55
N LEU A 427 10.51 3.16 26.77
CA LEU A 427 10.42 4.20 25.73
C LEU A 427 11.83 4.77 25.42
N PRO A 428 12.37 4.58 24.20
CA PRO A 428 13.69 5.09 23.85
C PRO A 428 13.62 6.59 23.54
N ALA A 429 14.01 7.40 24.53
CA ALA A 429 13.90 8.85 24.46
C ALA A 429 14.60 9.47 23.24
N ASP A 430 15.76 8.93 22.83
CA ASP A 430 16.56 9.48 21.73
C ASP A 430 16.21 8.90 20.34
N TRP A 431 15.26 7.98 20.24
CA TRP A 431 14.78 7.48 18.93
C TRP A 431 13.74 8.44 18.34
N PRO A 432 13.57 8.49 17.01
CA PRO A 432 12.53 9.31 16.39
C PRO A 432 11.13 8.91 16.88
N ALA A 433 10.27 9.90 17.08
CA ALA A 433 8.85 9.69 17.33
C ALA A 433 8.15 9.26 16.04
N GLU A 434 7.52 8.09 16.05
CA GLU A 434 6.74 7.60 14.91
C GLU A 434 5.26 8.00 15.05
N VAL A 435 4.79 8.88 14.16
CA VAL A 435 3.48 9.52 14.21
C VAL A 435 2.90 9.71 12.82
N ASN A 436 1.57 9.89 12.72
CA ASN A 436 0.95 10.29 11.46
C ASN A 436 1.07 11.80 11.20
N TYR A 437 0.61 12.25 10.04
CA TYR A 437 0.72 13.65 9.62
C TYR A 437 -0.01 14.61 10.58
N HIS A 438 -1.24 14.27 11.00
CA HIS A 438 -2.02 15.13 11.91
C HIS A 438 -1.31 15.34 13.25
N GLN A 439 -0.72 14.28 13.79
CA GLN A 439 0.05 14.31 15.02
C GLN A 439 1.32 15.17 14.88
N ALA A 440 2.04 15.02 13.76
CA ALA A 440 3.22 15.83 13.46
C ALA A 440 2.89 17.33 13.34
N ARG A 441 1.78 17.67 12.63
CA ARG A 441 1.28 19.04 12.54
C ARG A 441 0.84 19.60 13.88
N ALA A 442 0.16 18.81 14.71
CA ALA A 442 -0.24 19.25 16.04
C ALA A 442 0.95 19.55 16.96
N PHE A 443 2.01 18.75 16.86
CA PHE A 443 3.26 19.05 17.55
C PHE A 443 3.87 20.39 17.06
N CYS A 444 3.89 20.63 15.75
CA CYS A 444 4.37 21.90 15.20
C CYS A 444 3.59 23.10 15.74
N ALA A 445 2.25 23.02 15.75
CA ALA A 445 1.39 24.06 16.32
C ALA A 445 1.66 24.29 17.82
N TRP A 446 1.93 23.22 18.56
CA TRP A 446 2.30 23.31 19.98
C TRP A 446 3.67 23.96 20.22
N LYS A 447 4.66 23.73 19.36
CA LYS A 447 5.97 24.42 19.44
C LYS A 447 5.83 25.92 19.30
N GLY A 448 4.77 26.38 18.65
CA GLY A 448 4.37 27.77 18.59
C GLY A 448 4.31 28.32 17.18
N PHE A 449 4.10 29.63 17.09
CA PHE A 449 3.90 30.32 15.83
C PHE A 449 5.07 30.12 14.84
N GLY A 450 4.72 29.85 13.59
CA GLY A 450 5.66 29.68 12.48
C GLY A 450 6.32 28.30 12.36
N PHE A 451 6.19 27.43 13.38
CA PHE A 451 6.67 26.05 13.28
C PHE A 451 5.75 25.21 12.39
N ARG A 452 6.37 24.42 11.51
CA ARG A 452 5.71 23.56 10.54
C ARG A 452 6.61 22.38 10.19
N LEU A 453 6.12 21.48 9.34
CA LEU A 453 6.94 20.45 8.73
C LEU A 453 7.83 21.06 7.64
N LEU A 454 8.83 20.32 7.21
CA LEU A 454 9.61 20.67 6.03
C LEU A 454 8.74 20.58 4.77
N THR A 455 9.04 21.43 3.80
CA THR A 455 8.60 21.21 2.42
C THR A 455 9.51 20.21 1.70
N GLU A 456 9.07 19.62 0.60
CA GLU A 456 9.90 18.79 -0.28
C GLU A 456 11.13 19.57 -0.77
N ALA A 457 10.95 20.85 -1.10
CA ALA A 457 12.02 21.73 -1.56
C ALA A 457 13.08 21.97 -0.47
N GLU A 458 12.67 22.31 0.75
CA GLU A 458 13.59 22.49 1.89
C GLU A 458 14.25 21.17 2.30
N ARG A 459 13.51 20.07 2.25
CA ARG A 459 14.06 18.74 2.50
C ARG A 459 15.19 18.43 1.51
N ASN A 460 15.03 18.80 0.24
CA ASN A 460 16.07 18.65 -0.78
C ASN A 460 17.27 19.57 -0.55
N VAL A 461 17.06 20.76 0.05
CA VAL A 461 18.15 21.62 0.48
C VAL A 461 18.98 20.98 1.62
N ILE A 462 18.33 20.43 2.65
CA ILE A 462 19.04 19.83 3.78
C ILE A 462 19.72 18.49 3.45
N LYS A 463 19.46 17.89 2.27
CA LYS A 463 20.24 16.73 1.76
C LYS A 463 21.73 17.04 1.70
N GLY A 464 22.10 18.31 1.51
CA GLY A 464 23.48 18.73 1.42
C GLY A 464 23.96 18.82 -0.03
N LYS A 465 25.27 18.67 -0.24
CA LYS A 465 25.95 18.76 -1.53
C LYS A 465 25.18 17.97 -2.56
N LYS A 466 24.77 18.69 -3.62
CA LYS A 466 24.27 18.11 -4.86
C LYS A 466 25.36 17.17 -5.37
N LEU A 467 25.22 15.88 -5.07
CA LEU A 467 25.95 14.85 -5.81
C LEU A 467 25.42 14.97 -7.23
N GLU A 468 26.22 15.57 -8.12
CA GLU A 468 25.90 15.75 -9.53
C GLU A 468 25.27 14.46 -10.03
N THR A 469 24.07 14.58 -10.61
CA THR A 469 23.25 13.45 -11.06
C THR A 469 23.98 12.56 -12.08
N THR A 470 25.08 13.05 -12.64
CA THR A 470 25.96 12.39 -13.60
C THR A 470 27.14 11.63 -12.98
N GLN A 471 27.33 11.61 -11.65
CA GLN A 471 28.44 10.90 -10.97
C GLN A 471 28.29 9.37 -10.90
N GLY A 472 27.46 8.77 -11.77
CA GLY A 472 27.15 7.34 -11.72
C GLY A 472 26.32 6.97 -10.48
N ILE A 473 26.05 5.67 -10.32
CA ILE A 473 25.17 5.12 -9.27
C ILE A 473 25.58 5.50 -7.84
N ASP A 474 26.86 5.75 -7.58
CA ASP A 474 27.39 6.07 -6.26
C ASP A 474 26.85 7.40 -5.69
N GLY A 475 26.23 8.21 -6.55
CA GLY A 475 25.51 9.41 -6.15
C GLY A 475 24.25 9.14 -5.33
N ASP A 476 23.75 7.90 -5.27
CA ASP A 476 22.58 7.50 -4.49
C ASP A 476 22.97 6.59 -3.31
N ILE A 477 22.32 6.80 -2.16
CA ILE A 477 22.66 6.14 -0.90
C ILE A 477 22.47 4.62 -0.96
N ILE A 478 21.54 4.14 -1.79
CA ILE A 478 21.22 2.72 -1.95
C ILE A 478 22.35 1.89 -2.59
N TYR A 479 23.26 2.54 -3.31
CA TYR A 479 24.43 1.89 -3.91
C TYR A 479 25.66 1.88 -3.00
N GLN A 480 25.69 2.73 -1.96
CA GLN A 480 26.80 2.81 -1.03
C GLN A 480 26.99 1.47 -0.28
N LYS A 481 28.24 1.00 -0.19
CA LYS A 481 28.55 -0.28 0.49
C LYS A 481 28.27 -0.26 1.99
N LYS A 482 28.40 0.91 2.62
CA LYS A 482 28.21 1.12 4.07
C LYS A 482 27.55 2.50 4.27
N PRO A 483 26.26 2.63 3.93
CA PRO A 483 25.56 3.90 4.08
C PRO A 483 25.62 4.33 5.55
N LYS A 484 25.80 5.63 5.78
CA LYS A 484 25.78 6.23 7.12
C LYS A 484 24.36 6.61 7.50
N ALA A 485 23.46 5.63 7.39
CA ALA A 485 22.02 5.75 7.63
C ALA A 485 21.47 4.39 8.07
N ASN A 486 20.37 4.41 8.82
CA ASN A 486 19.62 3.19 9.15
C ASN A 486 18.59 2.91 8.05
N ILE A 487 18.97 2.11 7.06
CA ILE A 487 18.13 1.66 5.93
C ILE A 487 18.41 0.18 5.68
N ASN A 488 17.71 -0.44 4.73
CA ASN A 488 17.99 -1.80 4.26
C ASN A 488 17.85 -2.89 5.34
N LEU A 489 16.96 -2.68 6.32
CA LEU A 489 16.83 -3.55 7.51
C LEU A 489 18.17 -3.75 8.24
N HIS A 490 19.05 -2.73 8.25
CA HIS A 490 20.30 -2.83 9.01
C HIS A 490 20.02 -3.12 10.49
N TYR A 491 18.99 -2.45 11.02
CA TYR A 491 18.33 -2.79 12.27
C TYR A 491 16.84 -2.99 12.03
N GLY A 492 16.24 -3.90 12.80
CA GLY A 492 14.81 -4.14 12.83
C GLY A 492 14.02 -3.16 13.71
N SER A 493 14.51 -1.91 13.78
CA SER A 493 13.95 -0.78 14.53
C SER A 493 14.66 0.51 14.14
N SER A 494 14.11 1.64 14.56
CA SER A 494 14.80 2.92 14.59
C SER A 494 16.06 2.87 15.47
N THR A 495 16.97 3.83 15.27
CA THR A 495 18.20 4.08 16.02
C THR A 495 18.11 5.43 16.76
N PRO A 496 18.94 5.66 17.81
CA PRO A 496 19.11 7.00 18.37
C PRO A 496 19.49 8.01 17.28
N VAL A 497 18.87 9.19 17.28
CA VAL A 497 19.02 10.21 16.23
C VAL A 497 20.45 10.74 16.07
N ASN A 498 21.32 10.49 17.06
CA ASN A 498 22.72 10.86 17.07
C ASN A 498 23.68 9.70 16.74
N MET A 499 23.18 8.52 16.35
CA MET A 499 24.00 7.34 16.10
C MET A 499 24.87 7.48 14.85
N TYR A 500 24.30 7.99 13.76
CA TYR A 500 25.03 8.25 12.51
C TYR A 500 25.56 9.68 12.51
N PRO A 501 26.70 9.96 11.85
CA PRO A 501 27.25 11.31 11.76
C PRO A 501 26.30 12.24 11.01
N ALA A 502 26.33 13.52 11.37
CA ALA A 502 25.69 14.57 10.59
C ALA A 502 26.27 14.64 9.17
N ASN A 503 25.47 15.11 8.21
CA ASN A 503 26.00 15.61 6.96
C ASN A 503 26.77 16.93 7.17
N GLU A 504 27.36 17.47 6.11
CA GLU A 504 28.17 18.69 6.14
C GLU A 504 27.38 19.96 6.51
N LEU A 505 26.04 19.91 6.46
CA LEU A 505 25.16 20.97 6.92
C LEU A 505 24.80 20.82 8.41
N GLY A 506 25.20 19.73 9.06
CA GLY A 506 24.96 19.47 10.47
C GLY A 506 23.71 18.64 10.78
N TYR A 507 22.93 18.23 9.76
CA TYR A 507 21.71 17.43 9.95
C TYR A 507 22.01 15.93 10.05
N HIS A 508 21.32 15.26 10.96
CA HIS A 508 21.36 13.80 11.13
C HIS A 508 20.11 13.13 10.55
N ASP A 509 20.25 11.84 10.19
CA ASP A 509 19.17 10.97 9.72
C ASP A 509 18.32 11.62 8.62
N VAL A 510 19.00 12.33 7.72
CA VAL A 510 18.37 12.86 6.52
C VAL A 510 17.89 11.73 5.61
N PHE A 511 18.47 10.54 5.73
CA PHE A 511 18.00 9.30 5.10
C PHE A 511 17.87 8.21 6.16
N GLY A 512 16.84 7.38 6.02
CA GLY A 512 16.59 6.26 6.91
C GLY A 512 16.10 6.65 8.29
N ASN A 513 16.14 5.68 9.18
CA ASN A 513 15.62 5.73 10.54
C ASN A 513 14.09 5.82 10.58
N ALA A 514 13.49 6.87 10.01
CA ALA A 514 12.05 6.96 9.79
C ALA A 514 11.78 7.87 8.58
N TRP A 515 10.71 7.60 7.85
CA TRP A 515 10.22 8.52 6.83
C TRP A 515 9.94 9.91 7.44
N GLU A 516 10.23 11.00 6.72
CA GLU A 516 9.90 12.36 7.16
C GLU A 516 8.63 12.87 6.45
N TRP A 517 7.59 13.19 7.21
CA TRP A 517 6.41 13.90 6.69
C TRP A 517 6.78 15.29 6.14
N ALA A 518 6.24 15.63 4.98
CA ALA A 518 6.37 16.95 4.35
C ALA A 518 5.03 17.70 4.28
N GLU A 519 5.09 19.04 4.29
CA GLU A 519 3.91 19.91 4.10
C GLU A 519 3.23 19.69 2.73
N ASP A 520 4.02 19.35 1.71
CA ASP A 520 3.56 19.22 0.33
C ASP A 520 2.49 18.13 0.16
N HIS A 521 1.44 18.48 -0.60
CA HIS A 521 0.56 17.49 -1.20
C HIS A 521 1.33 16.69 -2.24
N PHE A 522 1.08 15.38 -2.29
CA PHE A 522 1.65 14.53 -3.31
C PHE A 522 1.12 14.92 -4.69
N ASN A 523 2.04 15.13 -5.63
CA ASN A 523 1.74 15.55 -6.99
C ASN A 523 2.95 15.22 -7.88
N GLY A 524 2.72 15.03 -9.19
CA GLY A 524 3.79 14.76 -10.16
C GLY A 524 4.74 15.95 -10.34
N LEU A 525 5.99 15.71 -10.72
CA LEU A 525 6.93 16.78 -11.10
C LEU A 525 6.59 17.34 -12.50
N ASN A 526 7.22 18.44 -12.91
CA ASN A 526 7.01 18.94 -14.28
C ASN A 526 7.56 17.92 -15.28
N GLY A 527 6.73 17.51 -16.24
CA GLY A 527 7.06 16.43 -17.17
C GLY A 527 6.70 15.02 -16.66
N TYR A 528 5.97 14.92 -15.55
CA TYR A 528 5.38 13.66 -15.08
C TYR A 528 4.53 13.00 -16.17
N SER A 529 4.64 11.67 -16.25
CA SER A 529 3.75 10.82 -17.03
C SER A 529 3.63 9.48 -16.31
N SER A 530 2.41 8.98 -16.16
CA SER A 530 2.17 7.67 -15.57
C SER A 530 2.84 6.56 -16.38
N HIS A 531 3.35 5.54 -15.70
CA HIS A 531 3.90 4.37 -16.37
C HIS A 531 2.77 3.39 -16.73
N TRP A 532 2.63 3.00 -18.00
CA TRP A 532 1.51 2.18 -18.49
C TRP A 532 1.39 0.77 -17.91
N TYR A 533 2.47 0.16 -17.42
CA TYR A 533 2.37 -1.08 -16.62
C TYR A 533 1.61 -0.88 -15.30
N TYR A 534 1.60 0.31 -14.73
CA TYR A 534 1.01 0.59 -13.43
C TYR A 534 0.47 2.03 -13.36
N ASP A 535 -0.54 2.30 -14.19
CA ASP A 535 -1.08 3.64 -14.42
C ASP A 535 -1.75 4.27 -13.18
N ASP A 536 -2.18 3.41 -12.27
CA ASP A 536 -2.85 3.74 -11.01
C ASP A 536 -1.92 3.68 -9.78
N PHE A 537 -0.59 3.59 -9.95
CA PHE A 537 0.33 3.60 -8.82
C PHE A 537 0.40 4.97 -8.11
N SER A 538 0.69 6.05 -8.85
CA SER A 538 0.89 7.39 -8.28
C SER A 538 -0.28 8.34 -8.49
N SER A 539 -0.80 8.39 -9.73
CA SER A 539 -1.71 9.45 -10.14
C SER A 539 -3.02 9.53 -9.34
N PRO A 540 -3.64 8.42 -8.87
CA PRO A 540 -4.78 8.48 -7.96
C PRO A 540 -4.57 9.34 -6.72
N CYS A 541 -3.34 9.37 -6.20
CA CYS A 541 -3.01 10.06 -4.96
C CYS A 541 -2.70 11.56 -5.17
N PHE A 542 -2.76 12.08 -6.41
CA PHE A 542 -2.59 13.51 -6.70
C PHE A 542 -3.87 14.31 -6.45
N ASP A 543 -4.49 14.07 -5.30
CA ASP A 543 -5.85 14.48 -4.97
C ASP A 543 -5.91 15.59 -3.90
N GLY A 544 -4.76 16.02 -3.38
CA GLY A 544 -4.67 17.02 -2.31
C GLY A 544 -5.07 16.52 -0.93
N ARG A 545 -5.09 15.20 -0.74
CA ARG A 545 -5.38 14.54 0.54
C ARG A 545 -4.26 13.57 0.96
N HIS A 546 -3.31 13.32 0.07
CA HIS A 546 -2.09 12.60 0.34
C HIS A 546 -0.94 13.58 0.57
N ASN A 547 -0.20 13.39 1.66
CA ASN A 547 0.99 14.17 1.95
C ASN A 547 2.24 13.35 1.65
N LEU A 548 3.27 14.03 1.17
CA LEU A 548 4.57 13.43 0.88
C LEU A 548 5.25 12.92 2.16
N ILE A 549 5.90 11.78 2.04
CA ILE A 549 6.90 11.28 2.97
C ILE A 549 8.21 11.03 2.21
N LEU A 550 9.34 11.41 2.81
CA LEU A 550 10.64 11.42 2.13
C LEU A 550 11.74 10.78 2.99
N GLY A 551 12.73 10.15 2.35
CA GLY A 551 13.99 9.72 2.98
C GLY A 551 14.11 8.25 3.40
N GLY A 552 13.05 7.46 3.37
CA GLY A 552 13.05 6.06 3.80
C GLY A 552 13.06 5.90 5.33
N SER A 553 12.58 4.76 5.81
CA SER A 553 12.67 4.32 7.20
C SER A 553 13.77 3.27 7.40
N TRP A 554 13.90 2.76 8.63
CA TRP A 554 14.80 1.65 8.95
C TRP A 554 14.50 0.37 8.16
N VAL A 555 13.25 0.15 7.73
CA VAL A 555 12.85 -1.04 6.98
C VAL A 555 12.94 -0.85 5.47
N SER A 556 12.90 0.40 4.98
CA SER A 556 12.93 0.71 3.55
C SER A 556 14.14 0.10 2.86
N THR A 557 13.89 -0.53 1.72
CA THR A 557 14.91 -1.23 0.93
C THR A 557 14.74 -0.92 -0.55
N GLY A 558 15.80 -1.06 -1.35
CA GLY A 558 15.71 -0.79 -2.79
C GLY A 558 15.34 0.67 -3.05
N ASP A 559 14.40 0.90 -3.95
CA ASP A 559 13.95 2.22 -4.35
C ASP A 559 13.38 3.06 -3.18
N GLU A 560 12.68 2.46 -2.22
CA GLU A 560 12.13 3.17 -1.05
C GLU A 560 13.21 3.87 -0.21
N ALA A 561 14.45 3.38 -0.25
CA ALA A 561 15.58 3.99 0.43
C ALA A 561 16.37 4.98 -0.44
N SER A 562 15.97 5.19 -1.71
CA SER A 562 16.63 6.07 -2.67
C SER A 562 16.53 7.53 -2.24
N LYS A 563 17.53 8.32 -2.65
CA LYS A 563 17.43 9.78 -2.55
C LYS A 563 16.34 10.39 -3.43
N PHE A 564 15.87 9.66 -4.44
CA PHE A 564 14.83 10.08 -5.38
C PHE A 564 13.43 9.67 -4.93
N ALA A 565 13.33 8.73 -3.98
CA ALA A 565 12.07 8.19 -3.49
C ALA A 565 11.09 9.28 -3.06
N ARG A 566 9.89 9.22 -3.63
CA ARG A 566 8.74 10.09 -3.32
C ARG A 566 7.54 9.20 -3.07
N PHE A 567 7.20 9.02 -1.80
CA PHE A 567 6.05 8.23 -1.37
C PHE A 567 5.02 9.14 -0.70
N ALA A 568 3.78 8.68 -0.62
CA ALA A 568 2.71 9.45 -0.04
C ALA A 568 1.68 8.55 0.62
N PHE A 569 1.01 9.10 1.62
CA PHE A 569 -0.10 8.43 2.28
C PHE A 569 -1.16 9.45 2.70
N ARG A 570 -2.39 8.96 2.91
CA ARG A 570 -3.41 9.66 3.67
C ARG A 570 -2.86 10.10 5.02
N ARG A 571 -3.21 11.31 5.45
CA ARG A 571 -2.69 11.97 6.65
C ARG A 571 -2.89 11.18 7.94
N HIS A 572 -3.92 10.35 8.00
CA HIS A 572 -4.25 9.52 9.17
C HIS A 572 -3.56 8.16 9.19
N PHE A 573 -2.97 7.71 8.09
CA PHE A 573 -2.31 6.40 8.05
C PHE A 573 -1.06 6.36 8.92
N ILE A 574 -0.90 5.21 9.56
CA ILE A 574 0.29 4.89 10.34
C ILE A 574 1.33 4.31 9.40
N GLN A 575 2.55 4.81 9.49
CA GLN A 575 3.73 4.31 8.79
C GLN A 575 4.93 4.31 9.75
N HIS A 576 6.08 3.79 9.32
CA HIS A 576 7.36 4.03 9.98
C HIS A 576 7.86 5.46 9.70
N ALA A 577 7.04 6.46 10.05
CA ALA A 577 7.21 7.86 9.72
C ALA A 577 7.30 8.72 10.98
N GLY A 578 8.31 9.58 11.03
CA GLY A 578 8.44 10.67 11.97
C GLY A 578 8.45 12.00 11.22
N PHE A 579 9.10 13.00 11.80
CA PHE A 579 9.12 14.33 11.20
C PHE A 579 10.24 15.19 11.76
N ARG A 580 10.46 16.31 11.07
CA ARG A 580 11.36 17.39 11.45
C ARG A 580 10.56 18.69 11.47
N ILE A 581 10.88 19.58 12.40
CA ILE A 581 10.25 20.90 12.44
C ILE A 581 11.11 21.90 11.67
N ALA A 582 10.44 22.83 10.99
CA ALA A 582 11.03 23.95 10.29
C ALA A 582 10.26 25.24 10.59
N ARG A 583 10.93 26.38 10.42
CA ARG A 583 10.34 27.70 10.52
C ARG A 583 11.00 28.64 9.51
N SER A 584 10.21 29.40 8.76
CA SER A 584 10.74 30.41 7.86
C SER A 584 11.34 31.58 8.64
N LEU A 585 12.50 32.10 8.21
CA LEU A 585 13.18 33.22 8.86
C LEU A 585 12.76 34.59 8.31
N GLN A 586 12.08 34.61 7.16
CA GLN A 586 11.53 35.83 6.58
C GLN A 586 10.24 36.24 7.29
N LEU A 587 10.26 37.44 7.90
CA LEU A 587 9.11 38.13 8.45
C LEU A 587 8.64 39.17 7.41
N ALA A 588 7.78 38.76 6.49
CA ALA A 588 6.88 39.67 5.78
C ALA A 588 5.50 39.64 6.46
N ASP A 589 4.54 40.44 6.00
CA ASP A 589 3.15 40.39 6.50
C ASP A 589 2.53 38.98 6.33
N LYS A 590 3.09 38.13 5.46
CA LYS A 590 2.82 36.69 5.33
C LYS A 590 4.10 35.88 5.11
N ILE A 591 4.15 34.68 5.68
CA ILE A 591 5.21 33.70 5.52
C ILE A 591 4.98 32.91 4.22
N ASN A 592 5.80 33.15 3.20
CA ASN A 592 5.76 32.36 1.97
C ASN A 592 6.46 31.01 2.20
N VAL A 593 5.73 29.91 2.00
CA VAL A 593 6.23 28.55 2.16
C VAL A 593 6.26 27.88 0.78
N PRO A 594 7.41 27.32 0.34
CA PRO A 594 7.53 26.70 -0.99
C PRO A 594 6.86 25.32 -1.09
N ALA A 595 5.81 25.07 -0.30
CA ALA A 595 5.02 23.84 -0.33
C ALA A 595 4.07 23.85 -1.53
N ARG A 596 3.94 22.70 -2.19
CA ARG A 596 3.03 22.49 -3.31
C ARG A 596 1.69 21.94 -2.82
N MET A 597 0.65 22.74 -2.97
CA MET A 597 -0.72 22.39 -2.59
C MET A 597 -1.56 22.11 -3.84
N VAL A 598 -2.23 20.96 -3.92
CA VAL A 598 -3.15 20.65 -5.04
C VAL A 598 -4.43 21.47 -4.96
N LYS A 599 -4.73 22.26 -6.00
CA LYS A 599 -5.85 23.23 -6.04
C LYS A 599 -7.19 22.67 -6.51
N ASP A 600 -7.17 21.63 -7.35
CA ASP A 600 -8.37 21.15 -8.06
C ASP A 600 -9.36 20.57 -7.07
N GLU A 601 -10.67 20.58 -7.36
CA GLU A 601 -11.64 19.82 -6.58
C GLU A 601 -11.59 18.35 -6.96
N VAL A 602 -11.71 17.45 -5.98
CA VAL A 602 -11.82 16.00 -6.24
C VAL A 602 -13.18 15.54 -5.79
N PHE A 603 -13.97 15.08 -6.76
CA PHE A 603 -15.29 14.52 -6.52
C PHE A 603 -15.18 13.02 -6.25
N VAL A 604 -15.73 12.59 -5.13
CA VAL A 604 -15.76 11.18 -4.72
C VAL A 604 -17.17 10.64 -4.96
N LEU A 605 -17.25 9.53 -5.70
CA LEU A 605 -18.52 8.93 -6.08
C LEU A 605 -19.35 8.60 -4.82
N GLY A 606 -20.61 9.06 -4.79
CA GLY A 606 -21.51 8.84 -3.65
C GLY A 606 -21.29 9.75 -2.44
N VAL A 607 -20.17 10.47 -2.36
CA VAL A 607 -19.83 11.38 -1.25
C VAL A 607 -19.94 12.85 -1.67
N GLY A 608 -19.41 13.20 -2.84
CA GLY A 608 -19.33 14.57 -3.34
C GLY A 608 -17.90 15.15 -3.31
N VAL A 609 -17.79 16.48 -3.34
CA VAL A 609 -16.50 17.15 -3.15
C VAL A 609 -16.22 17.20 -1.65
N GLU A 610 -15.10 16.63 -1.22
CA GLU A 610 -14.65 16.74 0.18
C GLU A 610 -13.53 17.76 0.30
N GLU A 611 -13.41 18.34 1.49
CA GLU A 611 -12.44 19.36 1.84
C GLU A 611 -10.99 18.85 1.74
N LYS A 612 -10.07 19.77 1.44
CA LYS A 612 -8.64 19.49 1.27
C LYS A 612 -7.76 20.28 2.24
N GLU A 613 -8.36 20.87 3.26
CA GLU A 613 -7.73 21.91 4.07
C GLU A 613 -6.54 21.38 4.87
N ILE A 614 -5.39 22.03 4.69
CA ILE A 614 -4.36 22.17 5.71
C ILE A 614 -4.65 23.53 6.32
N PRO A 615 -4.86 23.69 7.64
CA PRO A 615 -5.32 24.94 8.19
C PRO A 615 -4.40 26.07 7.79
N ASP A 616 -5.00 27.11 7.23
CA ASP A 616 -4.38 28.41 7.10
C ASP A 616 -4.07 28.88 8.53
N ALA A 617 -2.79 28.89 8.90
CA ALA A 617 -2.40 29.94 9.81
C ALA A 617 -2.61 31.23 9.01
N ASP A 618 -3.40 32.18 9.50
CA ASP A 618 -3.77 33.43 8.81
C ASP A 618 -2.56 34.19 8.17
N GLU A 619 -1.36 33.84 8.59
CA GLU A 619 -0.06 34.40 8.25
C GLU A 619 0.82 33.50 7.35
N VAL A 620 0.35 32.35 6.85
CA VAL A 620 1.10 31.47 5.91
C VAL A 620 0.49 31.54 4.51
N GLU A 621 1.32 31.74 3.49
CA GLU A 621 0.91 31.70 2.10
C GLU A 621 1.51 30.46 1.40
N TYR A 622 0.62 29.57 0.97
CA TYR A 622 0.98 28.35 0.23
C TYR A 622 0.90 28.52 -1.28
N LYS A 623 1.72 27.76 -2.01
CA LYS A 623 1.68 27.70 -3.47
C LYS A 623 0.70 26.63 -3.95
N TRP A 624 -0.45 27.08 -4.45
CA TRP A 624 -1.46 26.22 -5.06
C TRP A 624 -1.14 25.90 -6.53
N VAL A 625 -1.08 24.61 -6.86
CA VAL A 625 -0.75 24.09 -8.19
C VAL A 625 -1.85 23.15 -8.70
N PRO A 626 -2.07 23.07 -10.03
CA PRO A 626 -2.94 22.04 -10.58
C PRO A 626 -2.43 20.63 -10.25
N THR A 627 -3.36 19.69 -10.08
CA THR A 627 -3.07 18.27 -10.09
C THR A 627 -2.46 17.86 -11.43
N THR A 628 -1.47 16.96 -11.39
CA THR A 628 -0.95 16.30 -12.60
C THR A 628 -1.75 15.04 -12.95
N ASN A 629 -2.75 14.66 -12.14
CA ASN A 629 -3.70 13.62 -12.52
C ASN A 629 -4.75 14.20 -13.46
N TYR A 630 -4.56 13.92 -14.75
CA TYR A 630 -5.43 14.40 -15.81
C TYR A 630 -6.86 13.87 -15.75
N HIS A 631 -7.15 12.79 -15.03
CA HIS A 631 -8.54 12.35 -14.82
C HIS A 631 -9.38 13.47 -14.18
N TYR A 632 -8.80 14.20 -13.22
CA TYR A 632 -9.48 15.31 -12.55
C TYR A 632 -9.69 16.53 -13.45
N SER A 633 -8.97 16.64 -14.58
CA SER A 633 -9.23 17.71 -15.56
C SER A 633 -10.59 17.56 -16.25
N TYR A 634 -11.10 16.33 -16.39
CA TYR A 634 -12.43 16.03 -16.93
C TYR A 634 -13.49 15.81 -15.85
N ASP A 635 -13.10 15.64 -14.58
CA ASP A 635 -14.04 15.41 -13.48
C ASP A 635 -14.56 16.73 -12.87
N THR A 636 -14.94 17.66 -13.76
CA THR A 636 -15.42 19.01 -13.44
C THR A 636 -16.89 19.17 -13.80
N GLU A 637 -17.58 20.14 -13.18
CA GLU A 637 -18.98 20.43 -13.53
C GLU A 637 -19.15 20.89 -14.98
N ASP A 638 -18.22 21.69 -15.50
CA ASP A 638 -18.25 22.14 -16.89
C ASP A 638 -18.11 20.98 -17.87
N SER A 639 -17.24 20.01 -17.57
CA SER A 639 -17.10 18.79 -18.38
C SER A 639 -18.36 17.93 -18.30
N LEU A 640 -18.99 17.84 -17.13
CA LEU A 640 -20.25 17.13 -16.96
C LEU A 640 -21.38 17.76 -17.79
N TYR A 641 -21.48 19.09 -17.83
CA TYR A 641 -22.48 19.76 -18.65
C TYR A 641 -22.20 19.55 -20.15
N GLY A 642 -20.94 19.59 -20.55
CA GLY A 642 -20.53 19.28 -21.92
C GLY A 642 -20.93 17.87 -22.34
N ILE A 643 -20.70 16.86 -21.50
CA ILE A 643 -21.07 15.47 -21.83
C ILE A 643 -22.59 15.27 -21.84
N ILE A 644 -23.32 15.86 -20.88
CA ILE A 644 -24.79 15.78 -20.87
C ILE A 644 -25.37 16.44 -22.14
N GLU A 645 -24.86 17.59 -22.56
CA GLU A 645 -25.30 18.25 -23.79
C GLU A 645 -25.00 17.39 -25.02
N LEU A 646 -23.82 16.76 -25.09
CA LEU A 646 -23.44 15.87 -26.19
C LEU A 646 -24.36 14.65 -26.29
N GLU A 647 -24.75 14.07 -25.15
CA GLU A 647 -25.52 12.84 -25.09
C GLU A 647 -27.05 13.03 -25.19
N PHE A 648 -27.57 14.16 -24.71
CA PHE A 648 -29.02 14.41 -24.56
C PHE A 648 -29.51 15.71 -25.23
N GLY A 649 -28.61 16.57 -25.71
CA GLY A 649 -28.96 17.90 -26.24
C GLY A 649 -29.38 17.93 -27.72
N PHE A 650 -29.15 16.85 -28.47
CA PHE A 650 -29.39 16.79 -29.91
C PHE A 650 -30.22 15.56 -30.31
N ARG A 651 -30.67 15.51 -31.57
CA ARG A 651 -31.44 14.37 -32.10
C ARG A 651 -30.52 13.20 -32.47
N ASP A 652 -29.50 13.47 -33.28
CA ASP A 652 -28.52 12.49 -33.76
C ASP A 652 -27.24 12.61 -32.92
N THR A 653 -27.30 12.13 -31.69
CA THR A 653 -26.23 12.30 -30.70
C THR A 653 -25.07 11.34 -30.92
N PHE A 654 -23.89 11.72 -30.42
CA PHE A 654 -22.68 10.88 -30.43
C PHE A 654 -22.93 9.46 -29.90
N PRO A 655 -23.40 9.26 -28.64
CA PRO A 655 -23.56 7.91 -28.09
C PRO A 655 -24.65 7.12 -28.80
N HIS A 656 -25.72 7.77 -29.28
CA HIS A 656 -26.81 7.11 -30.00
C HIS A 656 -26.30 6.48 -31.29
N ASN A 657 -25.64 7.26 -32.13
CA ASN A 657 -25.17 6.79 -33.42
C ASN A 657 -24.09 5.71 -33.29
N VAL A 658 -23.20 5.84 -32.30
CA VAL A 658 -22.22 4.78 -31.97
C VAL A 658 -22.95 3.49 -31.55
N ALA A 659 -23.93 3.57 -30.63
CA ALA A 659 -24.68 2.40 -30.18
C ALA A 659 -25.41 1.70 -31.34
N GLN A 660 -26.11 2.45 -32.21
CA GLN A 660 -26.78 1.88 -33.38
C GLN A 660 -25.80 1.19 -34.34
N HIS A 661 -24.61 1.79 -34.54
CA HIS A 661 -23.58 1.17 -35.37
C HIS A 661 -23.04 -0.12 -34.73
N CYS A 662 -22.79 -0.14 -33.42
CA CYS A 662 -22.42 -1.35 -32.67
C CYS A 662 -23.47 -2.46 -32.82
N LEU A 663 -24.76 -2.14 -32.75
CA LEU A 663 -25.84 -3.12 -32.99
C LEU A 663 -25.85 -3.64 -34.44
N SER A 664 -25.47 -2.82 -35.42
CA SER A 664 -25.28 -3.26 -36.80
C SER A 664 -24.11 -4.23 -36.95
N LEU A 665 -22.96 -3.90 -36.34
CA LEU A 665 -21.77 -4.76 -36.30
C LEU A 665 -22.08 -6.11 -35.64
N GLN A 666 -22.81 -6.09 -34.51
CA GLN A 666 -23.22 -7.29 -33.79
C GLN A 666 -23.99 -8.25 -34.72
N LYS A 667 -24.97 -7.73 -35.48
CA LYS A 667 -25.74 -8.52 -36.45
C LYS A 667 -24.88 -9.00 -37.63
N LYS A 668 -24.05 -8.11 -38.19
CA LYS A 668 -23.21 -8.40 -39.37
C LYS A 668 -22.20 -9.51 -39.10
N TYR A 669 -21.53 -9.46 -37.95
CA TYR A 669 -20.49 -10.42 -37.58
C TYR A 669 -20.99 -11.54 -36.67
N GLN A 670 -22.30 -11.60 -36.39
CA GLN A 670 -22.94 -12.63 -35.56
C GLN A 670 -22.27 -12.77 -34.18
N CYS A 671 -21.88 -11.62 -33.62
CA CYS A 671 -21.33 -11.52 -32.27
C CYS A 671 -22.44 -11.85 -31.25
N GLY A 672 -22.08 -12.42 -30.10
CA GLY A 672 -23.04 -12.70 -29.03
C GLY A 672 -23.69 -11.42 -28.47
N SER A 673 -24.75 -11.60 -27.69
CA SER A 673 -25.50 -10.51 -27.05
C SER A 673 -25.72 -10.75 -25.54
N LYS A 674 -24.85 -11.55 -24.91
CA LYS A 674 -24.89 -11.81 -23.48
C LYS A 674 -24.33 -10.61 -22.70
N SER A 675 -23.21 -10.05 -23.15
CA SER A 675 -22.51 -9.01 -22.41
C SER A 675 -21.82 -7.97 -23.29
N ALA A 676 -21.95 -6.68 -22.95
CA ALA A 676 -21.19 -5.59 -23.57
C ALA A 676 -20.44 -4.77 -22.51
N LEU A 677 -19.20 -4.38 -22.82
CA LEU A 677 -18.39 -3.44 -22.05
C LEU A 677 -18.30 -2.14 -22.84
N TRP A 678 -18.61 -1.01 -22.20
CA TRP A 678 -18.47 0.32 -22.78
C TRP A 678 -17.51 1.14 -21.94
N LEU A 679 -16.32 1.41 -22.47
CA LEU A 679 -15.31 2.27 -21.86
C LEU A 679 -15.46 3.71 -22.40
N GLY A 680 -15.57 4.67 -21.50
CA GLY A 680 -15.98 6.05 -21.80
C GLY A 680 -17.50 6.21 -21.80
N SER A 681 -18.18 5.73 -20.75
CA SER A 681 -19.64 5.70 -20.70
C SER A 681 -20.29 7.08 -20.58
N GLY A 682 -19.53 8.11 -20.16
CA GLY A 682 -20.05 9.46 -19.98
C GLY A 682 -21.24 9.47 -19.01
N ALA A 683 -22.31 10.18 -19.38
CA ALA A 683 -23.56 10.22 -18.62
C ALA A 683 -24.47 9.00 -18.90
N GLY A 684 -23.98 7.99 -19.61
CA GLY A 684 -24.54 6.64 -19.67
C GLY A 684 -25.55 6.39 -20.80
N ARG A 685 -25.76 7.34 -21.71
CA ARG A 685 -26.73 7.18 -22.81
C ARG A 685 -26.46 5.96 -23.69
N GLY A 686 -25.22 5.82 -24.17
CA GLY A 686 -24.81 4.73 -25.07
C GLY A 686 -24.98 3.34 -24.45
N PRO A 687 -24.43 3.08 -23.25
CA PRO A 687 -24.65 1.83 -22.52
C PRO A 687 -26.13 1.48 -22.33
N LEU A 688 -26.96 2.46 -21.96
CA LEU A 688 -28.40 2.23 -21.78
C LEU A 688 -29.08 1.81 -23.09
N GLU A 689 -28.71 2.39 -24.24
CA GLU A 689 -29.28 1.95 -25.53
C GLU A 689 -28.91 0.52 -25.90
N LEU A 690 -27.70 0.06 -25.55
CA LEU A 690 -27.27 -1.32 -25.81
C LEU A 690 -28.09 -2.36 -25.02
N THR A 691 -28.72 -1.97 -23.90
CA THR A 691 -29.52 -2.89 -23.07
C THR A 691 -30.74 -3.49 -23.79
N ASN A 692 -31.15 -2.90 -24.92
CA ASN A 692 -32.20 -3.43 -25.77
C ASN A 692 -31.81 -4.76 -26.44
N VAL A 693 -30.52 -5.01 -26.62
CA VAL A 693 -29.99 -6.22 -27.28
C VAL A 693 -29.15 -7.05 -26.30
N PHE A 694 -28.30 -6.39 -25.51
CA PHE A 694 -27.41 -7.06 -24.57
C PHE A 694 -28.10 -7.35 -23.23
N GLN A 695 -27.86 -8.54 -22.67
CA GLN A 695 -28.42 -8.94 -21.37
C GLN A 695 -27.73 -8.24 -20.20
N ASN A 696 -26.43 -7.97 -20.32
CA ASN A 696 -25.63 -7.26 -19.33
C ASN A 696 -24.79 -6.20 -20.05
N VAL A 697 -24.83 -4.95 -19.58
CA VAL A 697 -24.02 -3.86 -20.10
C VAL A 697 -23.27 -3.21 -18.95
N LEU A 698 -21.94 -3.20 -19.02
CA LEU A 698 -21.09 -2.50 -18.07
C LEU A 698 -20.59 -1.20 -18.71
N GLY A 699 -21.04 -0.07 -18.19
CA GLY A 699 -20.54 1.26 -18.54
C GLY A 699 -19.45 1.70 -17.57
N VAL A 700 -18.29 2.05 -18.10
CA VAL A 700 -17.12 2.47 -17.32
C VAL A 700 -16.65 3.84 -17.77
N ASP A 701 -16.29 4.68 -16.81
CA ASP A 701 -15.62 5.96 -17.03
C ASP A 701 -14.62 6.21 -15.90
N TYR A 702 -13.58 7.02 -16.14
CA TYR A 702 -12.67 7.41 -15.06
C TYR A 702 -13.21 8.62 -14.26
N ALA A 703 -14.15 9.40 -14.82
CA ALA A 703 -14.73 10.57 -14.16
C ALA A 703 -15.89 10.18 -13.23
N ALA A 704 -15.75 10.44 -11.93
CA ALA A 704 -16.74 10.06 -10.93
C ALA A 704 -18.06 10.81 -11.11
N ARG A 705 -18.03 12.09 -11.49
CA ARG A 705 -19.25 12.89 -11.76
C ARG A 705 -20.05 12.33 -12.93
N PHE A 706 -19.40 11.75 -13.92
CA PHE A 706 -20.07 11.16 -15.08
C PHE A 706 -20.82 9.90 -14.67
N ILE A 707 -20.17 9.05 -13.88
CA ILE A 707 -20.78 7.84 -13.32
C ILE A 707 -21.94 8.17 -12.39
N ASP A 708 -21.81 9.17 -11.52
CA ASP A 708 -22.90 9.64 -10.67
C ASP A 708 -24.10 10.13 -11.50
N ALA A 709 -23.85 10.90 -12.56
CA ALA A 709 -24.89 11.34 -13.49
C ALA A 709 -25.57 10.16 -14.21
N ALA A 710 -24.79 9.19 -14.68
CA ALA A 710 -25.29 7.98 -15.32
C ALA A 710 -26.19 7.16 -14.37
N GLN A 711 -25.79 7.01 -13.11
CA GLN A 711 -26.61 6.33 -12.09
C GLN A 711 -27.91 7.09 -11.81
N LYS A 712 -27.87 8.42 -11.73
CA LYS A 712 -29.07 9.26 -11.55
C LYS A 712 -30.04 9.12 -12.74
N LEU A 713 -29.54 9.22 -13.96
CA LEU A 713 -30.33 9.08 -15.20
C LEU A 713 -30.90 7.67 -15.38
N LYS A 714 -30.10 6.63 -15.11
CA LYS A 714 -30.56 5.22 -15.09
C LYS A 714 -31.76 5.04 -14.16
N ASN A 715 -31.73 5.69 -12.99
CA ASN A 715 -32.79 5.62 -11.98
C ASN A 715 -33.95 6.60 -12.24
N GLY A 716 -34.07 7.16 -13.45
CA GLY A 716 -35.18 8.02 -13.87
C GLY A 716 -35.13 9.44 -13.32
N LYS A 717 -34.02 9.87 -12.70
CA LYS A 717 -33.87 11.25 -12.23
C LYS A 717 -33.52 12.16 -13.39
N ALA A 718 -34.18 13.32 -13.44
CA ALA A 718 -33.83 14.40 -14.35
C ALA A 718 -32.58 15.15 -13.82
N LEU A 719 -31.68 15.53 -14.72
CA LEU A 719 -30.49 16.33 -14.38
C LEU A 719 -30.59 17.71 -15.03
N SER A 720 -30.43 18.76 -14.22
CA SER A 720 -30.31 20.13 -14.74
C SER A 720 -28.86 20.41 -15.13
N TYR A 721 -28.65 21.01 -16.30
CA TYR A 721 -27.32 21.40 -16.77
C TYR A 721 -27.37 22.73 -17.53
N LYS A 722 -26.24 23.43 -17.59
CA LYS A 722 -26.10 24.67 -18.37
C LYS A 722 -25.53 24.33 -19.75
N ALA A 723 -26.32 24.54 -20.79
CA ALA A 723 -25.93 24.30 -22.18
C ALA A 723 -24.84 25.28 -22.64
N GLY A 724 -24.14 24.97 -23.74
CA GLY A 724 -23.06 25.82 -24.26
C GLY A 724 -23.48 27.23 -24.66
N ASN A 725 -24.78 27.46 -24.92
CA ASN A 725 -25.39 28.77 -25.17
C ASN A 725 -25.74 29.54 -23.89
N GLY A 726 -25.47 28.97 -22.70
CA GLY A 726 -25.79 29.53 -21.39
C GLY A 726 -27.20 29.22 -20.87
N GLU A 727 -28.04 28.54 -21.66
CA GLU A 727 -29.41 28.19 -21.29
C GLU A 727 -29.44 27.04 -20.28
N GLN A 728 -30.31 27.13 -19.28
CA GLN A 728 -30.55 26.03 -18.35
C GLN A 728 -31.45 25.00 -19.02
N LYS A 729 -30.97 23.77 -19.17
CA LYS A 729 -31.70 22.65 -19.76
C LYS A 729 -31.80 21.47 -18.79
N THR A 730 -32.66 20.53 -19.14
CA THR A 730 -32.88 19.31 -18.36
C THR A 730 -32.63 18.10 -19.24
N ALA A 731 -31.76 17.20 -18.78
CA ALA A 731 -31.56 15.89 -19.37
C ALA A 731 -32.43 14.86 -18.65
N VAL A 732 -33.14 14.06 -19.44
CA VAL A 732 -33.95 12.93 -18.98
C VAL A 732 -33.69 11.78 -19.93
N MET A 733 -33.53 10.58 -19.39
CA MET A 733 -33.48 9.39 -20.23
C MET A 733 -34.89 9.08 -20.75
N SER A 734 -35.06 9.11 -22.07
CA SER A 734 -36.34 8.85 -22.75
C SER A 734 -36.18 7.80 -23.84
N GLY A 735 -37.17 6.91 -24.00
CA GLY A 735 -37.17 5.83 -24.99
C GLY A 735 -37.24 4.45 -24.36
N ASP A 736 -37.20 3.40 -25.18
CA ASP A 736 -37.18 2.02 -24.72
C ASP A 736 -35.75 1.60 -24.36
N TYR A 737 -35.51 1.24 -23.11
CA TYR A 737 -34.27 0.67 -22.59
C TYR A 737 -34.56 -0.18 -21.34
N GLN A 738 -33.61 -1.02 -20.93
CA GLN A 738 -33.73 -1.93 -19.80
C GLN A 738 -32.70 -1.52 -18.72
N PRO A 739 -33.02 -0.58 -17.82
CA PRO A 739 -32.04 -0.01 -16.88
C PRO A 739 -31.41 -1.07 -15.97
N ASP A 740 -32.16 -2.11 -15.59
CA ASP A 740 -31.69 -3.20 -14.73
C ASP A 740 -30.57 -4.03 -15.37
N ARG A 741 -30.39 -3.93 -16.68
CA ARG A 741 -29.32 -4.61 -17.42
C ARG A 741 -28.02 -3.81 -17.49
N ALA A 742 -28.02 -2.55 -17.04
CA ALA A 742 -26.84 -1.68 -17.07
C ALA A 742 -26.23 -1.50 -15.67
N ILE A 743 -24.92 -1.63 -15.55
CA ILE A 743 -24.13 -1.28 -14.35
C ILE A 743 -23.14 -0.19 -14.74
N PHE A 744 -22.95 0.79 -13.86
CA PHE A 744 -21.99 1.88 -14.07
C PHE A 744 -20.92 1.86 -12.96
N LYS A 745 -19.65 1.78 -13.35
CA LYS A 745 -18.49 1.78 -12.44
C LYS A 745 -17.49 2.87 -12.82
N GLN A 746 -16.91 3.51 -11.81
CA GLN A 746 -15.70 4.32 -12.01
C GLN A 746 -14.49 3.39 -12.03
N LEU A 747 -13.62 3.48 -13.04
CA LEU A 747 -12.35 2.74 -13.07
C LEU A 747 -11.24 3.59 -13.68
N THR A 748 -10.03 3.44 -13.17
CA THR A 748 -8.80 4.06 -13.71
C THR A 748 -7.98 3.12 -14.60
N TRP A 749 -8.33 1.83 -14.62
CA TRP A 749 -7.75 0.79 -15.47
C TRP A 749 -8.79 -0.34 -15.69
N ILE A 750 -8.45 -1.37 -16.47
CA ILE A 750 -9.33 -2.54 -16.69
C ILE A 750 -8.88 -3.67 -15.75
N PRO A 751 -9.60 -3.97 -14.64
CA PRO A 751 -9.22 -5.03 -13.70
C PRO A 751 -9.49 -6.45 -14.23
N ASN A 752 -8.86 -7.46 -13.63
CA ASN A 752 -9.03 -8.87 -14.00
C ASN A 752 -10.45 -9.38 -13.79
N GLU A 753 -11.24 -8.74 -12.90
CA GLU A 753 -12.67 -9.04 -12.77
C GLU A 753 -13.49 -8.71 -14.03
N ILE A 754 -12.98 -7.85 -14.91
CA ILE A 754 -13.65 -7.50 -16.17
C ILE A 754 -13.19 -8.49 -17.24
N CYS A 755 -14.05 -9.44 -17.57
CA CYS A 755 -13.78 -10.45 -18.59
C CYS A 755 -15.05 -10.88 -19.35
N ASP A 756 -14.85 -11.68 -20.40
CA ASP A 756 -15.91 -12.40 -21.11
C ASP A 756 -17.04 -11.54 -21.70
N HIS A 757 -16.70 -10.39 -22.27
CA HIS A 757 -17.65 -9.55 -23.01
C HIS A 757 -17.75 -9.96 -24.50
N ASP A 758 -18.98 -10.01 -25.03
CA ASP A 758 -19.20 -10.25 -26.46
C ASP A 758 -18.75 -9.03 -27.28
N MET A 759 -19.00 -7.83 -26.77
CA MET A 759 -18.60 -6.59 -27.42
C MET A 759 -17.93 -5.63 -26.43
N THR A 760 -16.77 -5.12 -26.79
CA THR A 760 -16.04 -4.09 -26.04
C THR A 760 -15.96 -2.82 -26.87
N ILE A 761 -16.60 -1.75 -26.41
CA ILE A 761 -16.64 -0.44 -27.07
C ILE A 761 -15.73 0.52 -26.29
N VAL A 762 -14.92 1.30 -27.00
CA VAL A 762 -14.02 2.29 -26.40
C VAL A 762 -14.23 3.64 -27.08
N THR A 763 -14.62 4.66 -26.30
CA THR A 763 -15.06 5.97 -26.82
C THR A 763 -14.29 7.17 -26.28
N PHE A 764 -13.30 6.95 -25.43
CA PHE A 764 -12.59 8.01 -24.70
C PHE A 764 -11.08 8.00 -24.97
N MET A 765 -10.65 7.31 -26.04
CA MET A 765 -9.24 7.22 -26.42
C MET A 765 -8.62 8.58 -26.73
N ASP A 766 -9.42 9.53 -27.24
CA ASP A 766 -8.97 10.89 -27.52
C ASP A 766 -8.76 11.75 -26.25
N ARG A 767 -9.17 11.26 -25.07
CA ARG A 767 -9.04 11.97 -23.78
C ARG A 767 -8.36 11.17 -22.67
N THR A 768 -7.72 10.05 -22.98
CA THR A 768 -6.91 9.29 -22.00
C THR A 768 -5.45 9.70 -22.09
N MET A 769 -4.77 9.87 -20.95
CA MET A 769 -3.31 10.10 -20.96
C MET A 769 -2.53 8.85 -21.35
N ASN A 770 -3.04 7.68 -20.96
CA ASN A 770 -2.31 6.43 -21.05
C ASN A 770 -3.09 5.40 -21.87
N ALA A 771 -3.26 5.73 -23.16
CA ALA A 771 -3.95 4.87 -24.11
C ALA A 771 -3.45 3.41 -24.08
N LYS A 772 -2.14 3.20 -23.90
CA LYS A 772 -1.54 1.87 -23.87
C LYS A 772 -2.08 1.01 -22.71
N ALA A 773 -2.29 1.59 -21.54
CA ALA A 773 -2.84 0.89 -20.37
C ALA A 773 -4.26 0.34 -20.66
N TRP A 774 -5.08 1.10 -21.38
CA TRP A 774 -6.45 0.71 -21.75
C TRP A 774 -6.50 -0.27 -22.93
N LEU A 775 -5.60 -0.13 -23.91
CA LEU A 775 -5.59 -0.95 -25.12
C LEU A 775 -5.00 -2.35 -24.91
N ALA A 776 -4.01 -2.49 -24.01
CA ALA A 776 -3.20 -3.71 -23.87
C ALA A 776 -4.02 -4.97 -23.53
N ARG A 777 -5.17 -4.80 -22.85
CA ARG A 777 -6.00 -5.90 -22.36
C ARG A 777 -7.31 -6.12 -23.12
N LEU A 778 -7.64 -5.30 -24.12
CA LEU A 778 -8.94 -5.39 -24.81
C LEU A 778 -9.20 -6.78 -25.43
N TRP A 779 -8.13 -7.45 -25.88
CA TRP A 779 -8.21 -8.82 -26.39
C TRP A 779 -8.52 -9.85 -25.31
N GLU A 780 -8.11 -9.62 -24.07
CA GLU A 780 -8.31 -10.56 -22.97
C GLU A 780 -9.75 -10.52 -22.48
N VAL A 781 -10.31 -9.31 -22.34
CA VAL A 781 -11.65 -9.06 -21.80
C VAL A 781 -12.80 -9.31 -22.79
N THR A 782 -12.46 -9.47 -24.08
CA THR A 782 -13.42 -9.76 -25.15
C THR A 782 -13.39 -11.25 -25.48
N VAL A 783 -14.53 -11.94 -25.57
CA VAL A 783 -14.57 -13.37 -25.91
C VAL A 783 -14.00 -13.65 -27.31
N LYS A 784 -13.61 -14.91 -27.61
CA LYS A 784 -13.03 -15.28 -28.92
C LYS A 784 -13.93 -14.98 -30.12
N SER A 785 -15.25 -15.09 -29.94
CA SER A 785 -16.26 -14.73 -30.96
C SER A 785 -16.68 -13.25 -30.90
N GLY A 786 -16.04 -12.46 -30.04
CA GLY A 786 -16.42 -11.10 -29.73
C GLY A 786 -15.77 -10.05 -30.63
N LEU A 787 -16.22 -8.82 -30.46
CA LEU A 787 -15.73 -7.65 -31.19
C LEU A 787 -15.20 -6.57 -30.25
N VAL A 788 -14.09 -5.96 -30.62
CA VAL A 788 -13.59 -4.71 -30.06
C VAL A 788 -13.89 -3.59 -31.04
N VAL A 789 -14.53 -2.52 -30.55
CA VAL A 789 -14.91 -1.34 -31.33
C VAL A 789 -14.20 -0.13 -30.73
N ILE A 790 -13.35 0.53 -31.51
CA ILE A 790 -12.67 1.77 -31.09
C ILE A 790 -13.28 2.94 -31.85
N VAL A 791 -13.68 3.96 -31.12
CA VAL A 791 -14.21 5.22 -31.63
C VAL A 791 -13.16 6.31 -31.45
N SER A 792 -12.87 7.06 -32.52
CA SER A 792 -11.91 8.16 -32.53
C SER A 792 -12.53 9.43 -33.11
N GLU A 793 -12.61 10.46 -32.30
CA GLU A 793 -13.07 11.80 -32.72
C GLU A 793 -12.00 12.51 -33.57
N THR A 794 -10.72 12.32 -33.24
CA THR A 794 -9.59 12.98 -33.93
C THR A 794 -9.11 12.25 -35.19
N LYS A 795 -9.58 11.00 -35.40
CA LYS A 795 -9.05 10.03 -36.38
C LYS A 795 -7.59 9.62 -36.14
N GLU A 796 -7.02 9.98 -35.00
CA GLU A 796 -5.71 9.53 -34.56
C GLU A 796 -5.71 8.02 -34.29
N TRP A 797 -6.78 7.48 -33.70
CA TRP A 797 -6.90 6.04 -33.40
C TRP A 797 -7.46 5.25 -34.60
N ASN A 798 -6.74 5.36 -35.72
CA ASN A 798 -7.04 4.62 -36.95
C ASN A 798 -6.44 3.20 -36.94
N LYS A 799 -6.70 2.44 -38.01
CA LYS A 799 -6.22 1.06 -38.19
C LYS A 799 -4.71 0.91 -37.92
N ASP A 800 -3.89 1.77 -38.52
CA ASP A 800 -2.44 1.60 -38.51
C ASP A 800 -1.87 1.91 -37.12
N ASN A 801 -2.39 2.97 -36.48
CA ASN A 801 -2.01 3.34 -35.12
C ASN A 801 -2.49 2.36 -34.06
N LEU A 802 -3.62 1.66 -34.27
CA LEU A 802 -4.12 0.65 -33.32
C LEU A 802 -3.42 -0.71 -33.49
N ALA A 803 -3.03 -1.07 -34.72
CA ALA A 803 -2.41 -2.36 -35.03
C ALA A 803 -1.13 -2.62 -34.20
N GLN A 804 -0.35 -1.57 -33.89
CA GLN A 804 0.86 -1.69 -33.07
C GLN A 804 0.57 -2.11 -31.61
N TYR A 805 -0.60 -1.77 -31.07
CA TYR A 805 -0.99 -2.13 -29.69
C TYR A 805 -1.64 -3.50 -29.63
N PHE A 806 -2.41 -3.86 -30.66
CA PHE A 806 -3.15 -5.11 -30.70
C PHE A 806 -2.30 -6.30 -31.13
N GLY A 807 -1.22 -6.04 -31.88
CA GLY A 807 -0.35 -7.08 -32.41
C GLY A 807 -1.15 -8.15 -33.15
N ASN A 808 -0.97 -9.40 -32.75
CA ASN A 808 -1.67 -10.55 -33.34
C ASN A 808 -2.94 -10.97 -32.56
N ASN A 809 -3.32 -10.25 -31.51
CA ASN A 809 -4.42 -10.66 -30.62
C ASN A 809 -5.80 -10.21 -31.13
N LEU A 810 -5.86 -9.08 -31.85
CA LEU A 810 -7.07 -8.57 -32.50
C LEU A 810 -6.85 -8.38 -34.01
N LEU A 811 -7.80 -8.86 -34.80
CA LEU A 811 -7.78 -8.81 -36.26
C LEU A 811 -8.73 -7.73 -36.77
N PHE A 812 -8.21 -6.79 -37.55
CA PHE A 812 -8.99 -5.74 -38.17
C PHE A 812 -10.13 -6.32 -39.03
N LYS A 813 -11.33 -5.72 -38.91
CA LYS A 813 -12.50 -6.08 -39.72
C LYS A 813 -12.90 -4.96 -40.66
N GLU A 814 -13.18 -3.78 -40.13
CA GLU A 814 -13.57 -2.63 -40.93
C GLU A 814 -13.35 -1.30 -40.21
N ALA A 815 -13.40 -0.22 -40.98
CA ALA A 815 -13.42 1.14 -40.50
C ALA A 815 -14.54 1.92 -41.21
N GLN A 816 -15.27 2.75 -40.49
CA GLN A 816 -16.35 3.57 -41.03
C GLN A 816 -16.37 4.96 -40.39
N ASP A 817 -16.60 5.98 -41.21
CA ASP A 817 -16.89 7.32 -40.73
C ASP A 817 -18.37 7.43 -40.33
N LEU A 818 -18.63 8.02 -39.17
CA LEU A 818 -19.96 8.21 -38.64
C LEU A 818 -20.17 9.68 -38.27
N LYS A 819 -21.34 10.21 -38.64
CA LYS A 819 -21.73 11.60 -38.37
C LYS A 819 -22.54 11.70 -37.09
N TYR A 820 -22.38 12.80 -36.37
CA TYR A 820 -23.20 13.13 -35.20
C TYR A 820 -23.36 14.65 -35.09
N THR A 821 -24.35 15.09 -34.32
CA THR A 821 -24.58 16.52 -34.05
C THR A 821 -24.03 16.89 -32.68
N SER A 822 -23.32 18.02 -32.61
CA SER A 822 -22.87 18.64 -31.37
C SER A 822 -23.18 20.15 -31.38
N LYS A 823 -22.74 20.85 -30.33
CA LYS A 823 -22.82 22.32 -30.25
C LYS A 823 -22.04 23.03 -31.38
N LYS A 824 -21.10 22.34 -32.05
CA LYS A 824 -20.33 22.86 -33.19
C LYS A 824 -21.01 22.60 -34.54
N GLY A 825 -22.13 21.88 -34.57
CA GLY A 825 -22.81 21.46 -35.80
C GLY A 825 -22.64 19.97 -36.08
N GLU A 826 -22.68 19.58 -37.35
CA GLU A 826 -22.43 18.20 -37.79
C GLU A 826 -20.92 17.90 -37.74
N GLU A 827 -20.54 16.93 -36.92
CA GLU A 827 -19.17 16.43 -36.79
C GLU A 827 -19.07 15.00 -37.31
N THR A 828 -17.84 14.54 -37.59
CA THR A 828 -17.57 13.19 -38.10
C THR A 828 -16.47 12.54 -37.27
N LEU A 829 -16.72 11.32 -36.83
CA LEU A 829 -15.76 10.46 -36.12
C LEU A 829 -15.44 9.22 -36.96
N GLN A 830 -14.39 8.50 -36.59
CA GLN A 830 -14.05 7.21 -37.18
C GLN A 830 -14.30 6.08 -36.18
N ILE A 831 -14.93 5.01 -36.65
CA ILE A 831 -15.08 3.75 -35.90
C ILE A 831 -14.23 2.68 -36.56
N THR A 832 -13.49 1.90 -35.76
CA THR A 832 -12.81 0.69 -36.22
C THR A 832 -13.31 -0.53 -35.45
N ALA A 833 -13.51 -1.64 -36.15
CA ALA A 833 -13.96 -2.90 -35.57
C ALA A 833 -12.89 -3.99 -35.73
N TRP A 834 -12.69 -4.77 -34.67
CA TRP A 834 -11.67 -5.80 -34.57
C TRP A 834 -12.26 -7.07 -33.95
N ALA A 835 -11.87 -8.25 -34.43
CA ALA A 835 -12.26 -9.51 -33.80
C ALA A 835 -11.07 -10.14 -33.07
N ARG A 836 -11.34 -10.79 -31.93
CA ARG A 836 -10.32 -11.59 -31.24
C ARG A 836 -9.89 -12.77 -32.11
N LYS A 837 -8.60 -13.08 -32.10
CA LYS A 837 -8.00 -14.19 -32.84
C LYS A 837 -8.31 -15.56 -32.22
#